data_AF-A0A2D7T8G5-F1
#
_entry.id   AF-A0A2D7T8G5-F1
#
_cell.length_a   1.000
_cell.length_b   1.000
_cell.length_c   1.000
_cell.angle_alpha   90.00
_cell.angle_beta   90.00
_cell.angle_gamma   90.00
#
_symmetry.space_group_name_H-M   'P 1'
#
loop_
_entity.id
_entity.type
_entity.pdbx_description
1 polymer ?
#
loop_
_entity_poly.entity_id
_entity_poly.type
_entity_poly.pdbx_seq_one_letter_code
_entity_poly.pdbx_strand_id
1 'polypeptide(L)'
;MLALLLLVATLLLHGLAILRKSGNLAAMGIVASNLWIGVHALSDNWVVFGLELIRFEGALLLFMLFTIVNIINAIIATRFYREENWFSQAFNVVGIGKPGLWGVSVGIGMIGALMTIAAHRSETGYALAQISMLLTAFGGSYLIVRGVESSKLQATMYMPGVLLIVSLFILESLVPEGIVSGLANYSLFALGAISIATITLLNHQTAVSDTVLWVGCLVIVTLFTILIPADQNDDGGLKLLSAIILAFSGLAILAIWRKSPSLAGISVLGPWIWCLLFATAADTRIIKAELIPIVLDSWYLIFFCLIAILIQYPVNTMLGESGINLGSRFKGLTEFSAISRDSGALKLWNLSLLSSLLGWTAITYTGGMPAEGLFLGIVGVFGVHIIAEIQSKHQNTPLFLLYACVLMCLVCQFRFGFDAFWTGMITMFGIILAYFTKKDIEKILMVLMGGSAASLTLTILFSGKTNLDYTIWWPDDVVSVWIQLLCICLILGLYLPRAGKYEKILQPAVANGLMLLACIVLSSNSDSWQLLISFLMLFISSIMLVMQTEIRSGLKDIAKRESLMENLRRKQLVKKHLEEGGTLEELNQMVNKEDSKEIIQASERGVIDVVDPELIELLEKRKKKKLNTNLSDSELLLQDVHYRPVVMLFFIGIIFAITGYFSFSPSLSDSGSVANAMLLIAAIFSVILIAASRWRTKELDLSMSDIIGIELPIAVSMGGITLVYLLGRVSSGAILEDQMSLLILVIVLLLFAIFAVWGKEDLGRRIPSSIEWIGYCLAGSSMIGLFIFAATPPPFVIDPLKFNSLTYNLPLFFLEFSLIAIILIWDRVDAMRIKKDLPDHRGDSGRILWIILIAAISNGIATLLVCLLMIQKCLKWNLPNVISITNVMILVSLYVLISWINNELLLYVSIIGAIGAISSCGGLILISTIKKEWGEWVSCWALDAHALTFISMMILLRELENFNLIFLILAIIALSLSVWSTGIMLDLRTYRVWGAVNLFIAWGAAILSVRIILDSTSLLLLLGSTAILLGIITWLAQTNKHVLSDDSSLHVS
;
A
#
# COMPACT_ATOMS: atom_id res chain seq x y z
N MET A 1 42.82 -26.61 59.32
CA MET A 1 43.65 -27.70 58.75
C MET A 1 43.42 -27.87 57.25
N LEU A 2 42.17 -28.04 56.78
CA LEU A 2 41.83 -28.16 55.35
C LEU A 2 42.42 -27.03 54.47
N ALA A 3 42.24 -25.76 54.86
CA ALA A 3 42.81 -24.61 54.15
C ALA A 3 44.34 -24.72 53.97
N LEU A 4 45.04 -25.19 55.00
CA LEU A 4 46.49 -25.38 54.96
C LEU A 4 46.88 -26.54 54.03
N LEU A 5 46.13 -27.65 54.04
CA LEU A 5 46.34 -28.77 53.12
C LEU A 5 46.14 -28.36 51.66
N LEU A 6 45.11 -27.56 51.36
CA LEU A 6 44.87 -27.04 50.00
C LEU A 6 45.96 -26.07 49.56
N LEU A 7 46.45 -25.21 50.45
CA LEU A 7 47.58 -24.33 50.17
C LEU A 7 48.87 -25.13 49.90
N VAL A 8 49.17 -26.13 50.73
CA VAL A 8 50.34 -27.02 50.53
C VAL A 8 50.22 -27.80 49.23
N ALA A 9 49.05 -28.36 48.92
CA ALA A 9 48.81 -29.06 47.65
C ALA A 9 49.03 -28.14 46.44
N THR A 10 48.55 -26.90 46.52
CA THR A 10 48.75 -25.87 45.50
C THR A 10 50.24 -25.54 45.32
N LEU A 11 50.97 -25.35 46.41
CA LEU A 11 52.41 -25.08 46.39
C LEU A 11 53.21 -26.27 45.85
N LEU A 12 52.83 -27.51 46.16
CA LEU A 12 53.49 -28.71 45.64
C LEU A 12 53.29 -28.86 44.13
N LEU A 13 52.07 -28.68 43.63
CA LEU A 13 51.77 -28.74 42.20
C LEU A 13 52.53 -27.67 41.42
N HIS A 14 52.54 -26.42 41.91
CA HIS A 14 53.28 -25.33 41.30
C HIS A 14 54.80 -25.48 41.44
N GLY A 15 55.27 -26.02 42.56
CA GLY A 15 56.67 -26.36 42.78
C GLY A 15 57.17 -27.42 41.79
N LEU A 16 56.38 -28.46 41.56
CA LEU A 16 56.65 -29.47 40.53
C LEU A 16 56.65 -28.87 39.13
N ALA A 17 55.72 -27.94 38.83
CA ALA A 17 55.70 -27.23 37.55
C ALA A 17 56.97 -26.40 37.33
N ILE A 18 57.46 -25.70 38.36
CA ILE A 18 58.72 -24.94 38.35
C ILE A 18 59.92 -25.85 38.13
N LEU A 19 60.04 -26.94 38.90
CA LEU A 19 61.16 -27.88 38.82
C LEU A 19 61.23 -28.58 37.46
N ARG A 20 60.08 -28.95 36.90
CA ARG A 20 59.98 -29.65 35.61
C ARG A 20 59.87 -28.73 34.40
N LYS A 21 59.81 -27.40 34.60
CA LYS A 21 59.53 -26.40 33.56
C LYS A 21 58.33 -26.78 32.68
N SER A 22 57.25 -27.28 33.28
CA SER A 22 56.12 -27.87 32.55
C SER A 22 54.90 -26.95 32.55
N GLY A 23 54.49 -26.49 31.36
CA GLY A 23 53.24 -25.74 31.17
C GLY A 23 51.99 -26.55 31.50
N ASN A 24 52.00 -27.87 31.28
CA ASN A 24 50.88 -28.76 31.65
C ASN A 24 50.62 -28.78 33.15
N LEU A 25 51.67 -28.94 33.96
CA LEU A 25 51.56 -28.95 35.43
C LEU A 25 51.17 -27.57 35.97
N ALA A 26 51.70 -26.49 35.38
CA ALA A 26 51.31 -25.13 35.73
C ALA A 26 49.81 -24.88 35.45
N ALA A 27 49.33 -25.26 34.27
CA ALA A 27 47.92 -25.13 33.88
C ALA A 27 47.00 -25.94 34.79
N MET A 28 47.36 -27.19 35.08
CA MET A 28 46.60 -28.07 35.99
C MET A 28 46.57 -27.51 37.42
N GLY A 29 47.69 -27.00 37.94
CA GLY A 29 47.77 -26.39 39.27
C GLY A 29 46.88 -25.16 39.41
N ILE A 30 46.83 -24.29 38.38
CA ILE A 30 45.95 -23.11 38.36
C ILE A 30 44.47 -23.55 38.40
N VAL A 31 44.08 -24.51 37.55
CA VAL A 31 42.69 -24.97 37.46
C VAL A 31 42.26 -25.71 38.73
N ALA A 32 43.06 -26.67 39.19
CA ALA A 32 42.70 -27.52 40.32
C ALA A 32 42.58 -26.71 41.62
N SER A 33 43.50 -25.79 41.89
CA SER A 33 43.48 -25.00 43.13
C SER A 33 42.22 -24.15 43.27
N ASN A 34 41.79 -23.46 42.22
CA ASN A 34 40.56 -22.66 42.27
C ASN A 34 39.29 -23.53 42.26
N LEU A 35 39.27 -24.64 41.52
CA LEU A 35 38.10 -25.52 41.48
C LEU A 35 37.85 -26.15 42.86
N TRP A 36 38.89 -26.62 43.54
CA TRP A 36 38.76 -27.20 44.88
C TRP A 36 38.32 -26.19 45.93
N ILE A 37 38.86 -24.96 45.91
CA ILE A 37 38.38 -23.89 46.81
C ILE A 37 36.90 -23.56 46.52
N GLY A 38 36.50 -23.52 45.24
CA GLY A 38 35.12 -23.32 44.83
C GLY A 38 34.16 -24.43 45.30
N VAL A 39 34.54 -25.69 45.12
CA VAL A 39 33.75 -26.85 45.55
C VAL A 39 33.56 -26.85 47.07
N HIS A 40 34.61 -26.60 47.85
CA HIS A 40 34.51 -26.50 49.31
C HIS A 40 33.79 -25.24 49.80
N ALA A 41 33.71 -24.18 49.00
CA ALA A 41 32.90 -23.01 49.33
C ALA A 41 31.40 -23.28 49.13
N LEU A 42 31.03 -23.99 48.05
CA LEU A 42 29.64 -24.33 47.71
C LEU A 42 29.09 -25.57 48.42
N SER A 43 29.96 -26.47 48.87
CA SER A 43 29.53 -27.74 49.47
C SER A 43 28.66 -27.51 50.69
N ASP A 44 27.51 -28.18 50.74
CA ASP A 44 26.62 -28.23 51.90
C ASP A 44 26.49 -29.70 52.34
N ASN A 45 27.50 -30.19 53.06
CA ASN A 45 27.65 -31.60 53.46
C ASN A 45 27.55 -32.60 52.29
N TRP A 46 28.16 -32.25 51.16
CA TRP A 46 28.13 -33.10 49.97
C TRP A 46 28.95 -34.37 50.18
N VAL A 47 28.37 -35.52 49.84
CA VAL A 47 29.08 -36.80 49.78
C VAL A 47 29.33 -37.16 48.33
N VAL A 48 30.58 -37.08 47.88
CA VAL A 48 30.98 -37.40 46.51
C VAL A 48 31.92 -38.60 46.55
N PHE A 49 31.52 -39.72 45.94
CA PHE A 49 32.27 -40.99 45.94
C PHE A 49 32.69 -41.48 47.35
N GLY A 50 31.84 -41.24 48.36
CA GLY A 50 32.10 -41.65 49.76
C GLY A 50 33.03 -40.71 50.54
N LEU A 51 33.46 -39.59 49.94
CA LEU A 51 34.19 -38.52 50.62
C LEU A 51 33.22 -37.40 51.02
N GLU A 52 33.26 -37.00 52.28
CA GLU A 52 32.52 -35.85 52.79
C GLU A 52 33.28 -34.56 52.49
N LEU A 53 32.65 -33.65 51.75
CA LEU A 53 33.20 -32.34 51.43
C LEU A 53 32.81 -31.34 52.52
N ILE A 54 33.81 -30.87 53.26
CA ILE A 54 33.65 -29.93 54.38
C ILE A 54 33.62 -28.50 53.85
N ARG A 55 32.65 -27.70 54.32
CA ARG A 55 32.53 -26.27 54.02
C ARG A 55 33.47 -25.43 54.87
N PHE A 56 33.94 -24.29 54.35
CA PHE A 56 34.67 -23.32 55.16
C PHE A 56 33.73 -22.46 56.01
N GLU A 57 33.97 -22.40 57.33
CA GLU A 57 33.11 -21.65 58.27
C GLU A 57 33.54 -20.18 58.48
N GLY A 58 34.81 -19.82 58.19
CA GLY A 58 35.34 -18.47 58.44
C GLY A 58 35.52 -17.63 57.18
N ALA A 59 34.81 -16.50 57.08
CA ALA A 59 34.87 -15.57 55.94
C ALA A 59 36.29 -15.02 55.69
N LEU A 60 36.97 -14.54 56.74
CA LEU A 60 38.36 -14.04 56.63
C LEU A 60 39.34 -15.15 56.23
N LEU A 61 39.18 -16.36 56.77
CA LEU A 61 40.04 -17.51 56.45
C LEU A 61 39.91 -17.90 54.98
N LEU A 62 38.67 -18.02 54.49
CA LEU A 62 38.39 -18.32 53.09
C LEU A 62 38.92 -17.21 52.18
N PHE A 63 38.71 -15.94 52.55
CA PHE A 63 39.17 -14.78 51.79
C PHE A 63 40.69 -14.75 51.65
N MET A 64 41.42 -15.00 52.75
CA MET A 64 42.88 -15.01 52.75
C MET A 64 43.44 -16.21 51.98
N LEU A 65 42.86 -17.41 52.16
CA LEU A 65 43.25 -18.59 51.37
C LEU A 65 43.05 -18.34 49.88
N PHE A 66 41.87 -17.85 49.52
CA PHE A 66 41.51 -17.50 48.15
C PHE A 66 42.45 -16.45 47.56
N THR A 67 42.79 -15.42 48.35
CA THR A 67 43.68 -14.34 47.93
C THR A 67 45.09 -14.86 47.68
N ILE A 68 45.67 -15.60 48.63
CA ILE A 68 47.03 -16.14 48.51
C ILE A 68 47.13 -17.10 47.32
N VAL A 69 46.18 -18.02 47.18
CA VAL A 69 46.18 -18.99 46.09
C VAL A 69 46.06 -18.31 44.74
N ASN A 70 45.18 -17.30 44.59
CA ASN A 70 45.05 -16.58 43.33
C ASN A 70 46.25 -15.68 43.00
N ILE A 71 46.95 -15.12 43.99
CA ILE A 71 48.22 -14.43 43.77
C ILE A 71 49.29 -15.41 43.26
N ILE A 72 49.40 -16.60 43.88
CA ILE A 72 50.33 -17.64 43.43
C ILE A 72 49.98 -18.09 42.02
N ASN A 73 48.69 -18.34 41.73
CA ASN A 73 48.22 -18.70 40.40
C ASN A 73 48.56 -17.62 39.37
N ALA A 74 48.37 -16.34 39.70
CA ALA A 74 48.72 -15.21 38.84
C ALA A 74 50.23 -15.15 38.54
N ILE A 75 51.09 -15.43 39.52
CA ILE A 75 52.57 -15.50 39.36
C ILE A 75 52.99 -16.69 38.52
N ILE A 76 52.39 -17.86 38.70
CA ILE A 76 52.70 -19.05 37.89
C ILE A 76 52.25 -18.82 36.45
N ALA A 77 51.08 -18.21 36.26
CA ALA A 77 50.57 -17.87 34.94
C ALA A 77 51.50 -16.87 34.20
N THR A 78 52.06 -15.86 34.88
CA THR A 78 53.04 -14.93 34.26
C THR A 78 54.36 -15.60 33.95
N ARG A 79 54.78 -16.59 34.74
CA ARG A 79 56.06 -17.28 34.52
C ARG A 79 56.00 -18.25 33.34
N PHE A 80 54.88 -18.95 33.18
CA PHE A 80 54.72 -20.04 32.22
C PHE A 80 53.93 -19.66 30.95
N TYR A 81 53.58 -18.39 30.74
CA TYR A 81 52.67 -18.00 29.64
C TYR A 81 53.13 -18.37 28.22
N ARG A 82 54.45 -18.53 28.01
CA ARG A 82 55.05 -18.92 26.71
C ARG A 82 55.15 -20.44 26.52
N GLU A 83 54.97 -21.21 27.58
CA GLU A 83 55.15 -22.67 27.54
C GLU A 83 53.92 -23.36 26.95
N GLU A 84 54.15 -24.46 26.23
CA GLU A 84 53.05 -25.25 25.66
C GLU A 84 52.22 -25.95 26.73
N ASN A 85 50.93 -26.12 26.46
CA ASN A 85 50.03 -26.85 27.35
C ASN A 85 48.92 -27.60 26.61
N TRP A 86 48.46 -28.67 27.24
CA TRP A 86 47.38 -29.57 26.84
C TRP A 86 46.07 -28.85 26.49
N PHE A 87 45.62 -27.89 27.32
CA PHE A 87 44.38 -27.17 27.05
C PHE A 87 44.49 -26.32 25.78
N SER A 88 45.59 -25.58 25.60
CA SER A 88 45.86 -24.81 24.38
C SER A 88 45.86 -25.68 23.12
N GLN A 89 46.47 -26.86 23.19
CA GLN A 89 46.49 -27.82 22.09
C GLN A 89 45.08 -28.38 21.80
N ALA A 90 44.28 -28.66 22.83
CA ALA A 90 42.90 -29.12 22.68
C ALA A 90 42.01 -28.09 21.95
N PHE A 91 42.10 -26.80 22.32
CA PHE A 91 41.36 -25.73 21.63
C PHE A 91 41.77 -25.58 20.15
N ASN A 92 43.05 -25.83 19.84
CA ASN A 92 43.54 -25.79 18.47
C ASN A 92 42.96 -26.93 17.62
N VAL A 93 42.80 -28.13 18.19
CA VAL A 93 42.18 -29.29 17.54
C VAL A 93 40.69 -29.07 17.27
N VAL A 94 39.99 -28.36 18.17
CA VAL A 94 38.55 -28.03 18.01
C VAL A 94 38.32 -26.86 17.03
N GLY A 95 39.38 -26.26 16.47
CA GLY A 95 39.28 -25.18 15.49
C GLY A 95 39.03 -23.79 16.09
N ILE A 96 39.17 -23.65 17.42
CA ILE A 96 38.95 -22.39 18.17
C ILE A 96 40.24 -21.54 18.24
N GLY A 97 41.39 -22.10 17.84
CA GLY A 97 42.71 -21.48 17.81
C GLY A 97 43.64 -22.01 18.91
N LYS A 98 44.90 -21.53 18.97
CA LYS A 98 45.93 -21.94 19.96
C LYS A 98 46.14 -20.85 21.04
N PRO A 99 45.22 -20.69 22.02
CA PRO A 99 45.35 -19.67 23.08
C PRO A 99 46.56 -19.95 23.99
N GLY A 100 47.25 -18.92 24.48
CA GLY A 100 48.38 -19.10 25.41
C GLY A 100 47.96 -19.70 26.75
N LEU A 101 48.91 -20.28 27.50
CA LEU A 101 48.68 -20.93 28.80
C LEU A 101 47.93 -20.04 29.78
N TRP A 102 48.28 -18.76 29.82
CA TRP A 102 47.61 -17.75 30.64
C TRP A 102 46.12 -17.66 30.33
N GLY A 103 45.73 -17.56 29.06
CA GLY A 103 44.33 -17.35 28.66
C GLY A 103 43.42 -18.53 29.01
N VAL A 104 43.89 -19.77 28.84
CA VAL A 104 43.05 -20.95 29.08
C VAL A 104 43.03 -21.36 30.55
N SER A 105 44.18 -21.37 31.20
CA SER A 105 44.30 -21.85 32.58
C SER A 105 43.65 -20.88 33.55
N VAL A 106 43.80 -19.57 33.32
CA VAL A 106 43.08 -18.54 34.07
C VAL A 106 41.60 -18.63 33.77
N GLY A 107 41.18 -18.73 32.49
CA GLY A 107 39.76 -18.84 32.14
C GLY A 107 39.02 -20.01 32.80
N ILE A 108 39.61 -21.21 32.82
CA ILE A 108 39.03 -22.38 33.52
C ILE A 108 39.16 -22.23 35.04
N GLY A 109 40.28 -21.72 35.54
CA GLY A 109 40.47 -21.44 36.97
C GLY A 109 39.49 -20.38 37.51
N MET A 110 39.01 -19.47 36.66
CA MET A 110 37.99 -18.50 37.03
C MET A 110 36.63 -19.16 37.29
N ILE A 111 36.32 -20.33 36.72
CA ILE A 111 35.08 -21.07 37.03
C ILE A 111 35.06 -21.47 38.50
N GLY A 112 36.16 -22.02 39.00
CA GLY A 112 36.30 -22.36 40.42
C GLY A 112 36.25 -21.14 41.34
N ALA A 113 36.84 -20.03 40.91
CA ALA A 113 36.78 -18.78 41.67
C ALA A 113 35.35 -18.18 41.69
N LEU A 114 34.61 -18.28 40.59
CA LEU A 114 33.20 -17.89 40.49
C LEU A 114 32.29 -18.75 41.38
N MET A 115 32.60 -20.03 41.56
CA MET A 115 31.89 -20.90 42.51
C MET A 115 32.03 -20.39 43.95
N THR A 116 33.23 -19.96 44.36
CA THR A 116 33.45 -19.34 45.68
C THR A 116 32.65 -18.05 45.85
N ILE A 117 32.61 -17.21 44.81
CA ILE A 117 31.84 -15.97 44.79
C ILE A 117 30.34 -16.26 44.88
N ALA A 118 29.84 -17.27 44.16
CA ALA A 118 28.44 -17.67 44.18
C ALA A 118 28.00 -18.21 45.56
N ALA A 119 28.90 -18.89 46.28
CA ALA A 119 28.62 -19.44 47.62
C ALA A 119 28.33 -18.36 48.68
N HIS A 120 28.80 -17.13 48.48
CA HIS A 120 28.63 -16.00 49.39
C HIS A 120 27.90 -14.82 48.73
N ARG A 121 27.06 -15.09 47.71
CA ARG A 121 26.34 -14.05 46.96
C ARG A 121 25.46 -13.14 47.81
N SER A 122 24.98 -13.63 48.97
CA SER A 122 24.16 -12.85 49.91
C SER A 122 24.93 -11.72 50.60
N GLU A 123 26.26 -11.84 50.69
CA GLU A 123 27.15 -10.85 51.30
C GLU A 123 27.82 -10.02 50.21
N THR A 124 27.07 -9.07 49.64
CA THR A 124 27.49 -8.29 48.45
C THR A 124 28.87 -7.65 48.58
N GLY A 125 29.21 -7.10 49.75
CA GLY A 125 30.53 -6.52 50.02
C GLY A 125 31.67 -7.54 49.97
N TYR A 126 31.44 -8.75 50.49
CA TYR A 126 32.41 -9.85 50.48
C TYR A 126 32.64 -10.40 49.07
N ALA A 127 31.55 -10.62 48.31
CA ALA A 127 31.62 -11.04 46.92
C ALA A 127 32.35 -10.01 46.03
N LEU A 128 32.08 -8.71 46.23
CA LEU A 128 32.75 -7.62 45.51
C LEU A 128 34.25 -7.57 45.84
N ALA A 129 34.63 -7.85 47.09
CA ALA A 129 36.03 -7.93 47.52
C ALA A 129 36.78 -9.07 46.82
N GLN A 130 36.16 -10.23 46.67
CA GLN A 130 36.75 -11.37 45.96
C GLN A 130 36.94 -11.07 44.47
N ILE A 131 35.94 -10.46 43.82
CA ILE A 131 36.03 -10.07 42.40
C ILE A 131 37.13 -9.05 42.17
N SER A 132 37.14 -7.98 42.97
CA SER A 132 38.12 -6.91 42.84
C SER A 132 39.55 -7.39 43.13
N MET A 133 39.72 -8.34 44.06
CA MET A 133 40.99 -9.03 44.29
C MET A 133 41.45 -9.80 43.06
N LEU A 134 40.58 -10.61 42.45
CA LEU A 134 40.90 -11.38 41.24
C LEU A 134 41.27 -10.44 40.09
N LEU A 135 40.48 -9.39 39.88
CA LEU A 135 40.72 -8.38 38.84
C LEU A 135 42.08 -7.72 39.04
N THR A 136 42.44 -7.41 40.28
CA THR A 136 43.75 -6.83 40.61
C THR A 136 44.85 -7.83 40.32
N ALA A 137 44.81 -9.03 40.92
CA ALA A 137 45.88 -10.04 40.81
C ALA A 137 46.11 -10.51 39.37
N PHE A 138 45.05 -10.90 38.66
CA PHE A 138 45.15 -11.32 37.27
C PHE A 138 45.34 -10.15 36.30
N GLY A 139 44.88 -8.94 36.65
CA GLY A 139 45.16 -7.72 35.88
C GLY A 139 46.65 -7.38 35.83
N GLY A 140 47.35 -7.45 36.96
CA GLY A 140 48.81 -7.29 36.99
C GLY A 140 49.55 -8.40 36.25
N SER A 141 49.08 -9.65 36.41
CA SER A 141 49.61 -10.80 35.67
C SER A 141 49.48 -10.60 34.14
N TYR A 142 48.33 -10.15 33.69
CA TYR A 142 48.06 -9.83 32.28
C TYR A 142 49.02 -8.78 31.73
N LEU A 143 49.26 -7.68 32.45
CA LEU A 143 50.16 -6.63 32.00
C LEU A 143 51.58 -7.14 31.77
N ILE A 144 52.09 -8.02 32.65
CA ILE A 144 53.40 -8.65 32.49
C ILE A 144 53.43 -9.56 31.25
N VAL A 145 52.39 -10.37 31.04
CA VAL A 145 52.25 -11.24 29.85
C VAL A 145 52.23 -10.42 28.56
N ARG A 146 51.69 -9.20 28.60
CA ARG A 146 51.66 -8.25 27.47
C ARG A 146 52.93 -7.41 27.33
N GLY A 147 53.95 -7.64 28.16
CA GLY A 147 55.28 -7.02 28.02
C GLY A 147 55.55 -5.83 28.93
N VAL A 148 54.70 -5.55 29.93
CA VAL A 148 55.01 -4.55 30.97
C VAL A 148 56.02 -5.13 31.95
N GLU A 149 57.12 -4.41 32.17
CA GLU A 149 58.14 -4.80 33.15
C GLU A 149 57.57 -4.85 34.56
N SER A 150 57.84 -5.94 35.29
CA SER A 150 57.33 -6.17 36.65
C SER A 150 57.70 -5.06 37.64
N SER A 151 58.83 -4.37 37.44
CA SER A 151 59.27 -3.24 38.27
C SER A 151 58.32 -2.04 38.20
N LYS A 152 57.67 -1.82 37.04
CA LYS A 152 56.74 -0.69 36.83
C LYS A 152 55.41 -0.87 37.57
N LEU A 153 55.05 -2.11 37.91
CA LEU A 153 53.84 -2.43 38.68
C LEU A 153 54.04 -2.33 40.20
N GLN A 154 55.27 -2.11 40.67
CA GLN A 154 55.58 -2.12 42.10
C GLN A 154 54.90 -0.97 42.86
N ALA A 155 54.95 0.25 42.31
CA ALA A 155 54.38 1.45 42.93
C ALA A 155 52.86 1.54 42.78
N THR A 156 52.32 1.00 41.69
CA THR A 156 50.89 1.14 41.34
C THR A 156 50.04 -0.02 41.83
N MET A 157 50.61 -1.21 41.99
CA MET A 157 49.84 -2.42 42.29
C MET A 157 50.38 -3.26 43.46
N TYR A 158 51.68 -3.60 43.48
CA TYR A 158 52.18 -4.53 44.51
C TYR A 158 52.20 -3.92 45.90
N MET A 159 52.82 -2.75 46.07
CA MET A 159 52.90 -2.11 47.38
C MET A 159 51.51 -1.69 47.88
N PRO A 160 50.66 -1.02 47.08
CA PRO A 160 49.30 -0.70 47.50
C PRO A 160 48.44 -1.94 47.78
N GLY A 161 48.59 -3.02 46.98
CA GLY A 161 47.83 -4.25 47.16
C GLY A 161 48.18 -5.01 48.45
N VAL A 162 49.48 -5.10 48.79
CA VAL A 162 49.91 -5.69 50.06
C VAL A 162 49.40 -4.87 51.25
N LEU A 163 49.51 -3.53 51.18
CA LEU A 163 48.97 -2.65 52.21
C LEU A 163 47.46 -2.82 52.36
N LEU A 164 46.72 -2.98 51.27
CA LEU A 164 45.28 -3.18 51.28
C LEU A 164 44.88 -4.51 51.95
N ILE A 165 45.59 -5.61 51.67
CA ILE A 165 45.35 -6.92 52.31
C ILE A 165 45.64 -6.86 53.81
N VAL A 166 46.77 -6.23 54.20
CA VAL A 166 47.12 -6.04 55.62
C VAL A 166 46.08 -5.16 56.32
N SER A 167 45.63 -4.09 55.65
CA SER A 167 44.57 -3.22 56.16
C SER A 167 43.27 -3.98 56.39
N LEU A 168 42.85 -4.85 55.47
CA LEU A 168 41.64 -5.67 55.66
C LEU A 168 41.78 -6.62 56.85
N PHE A 169 42.94 -7.27 56.99
CA PHE A 169 43.20 -8.17 58.12
C PHE A 169 43.11 -7.43 59.47
N ILE A 170 43.65 -6.22 59.55
CA ILE A 170 43.58 -5.36 60.74
C ILE A 170 42.14 -4.93 61.01
N LEU A 171 41.45 -4.40 59.99
CA LEU A 171 40.08 -3.91 60.12
C LEU A 171 39.13 -5.01 60.59
N GLU A 172 39.19 -6.19 59.97
CA GLU A 172 38.33 -7.32 60.34
C GLU A 172 38.64 -7.90 61.72
N SER A 173 39.91 -7.86 62.14
CA SER A 173 40.33 -8.43 63.43
C SER A 173 40.12 -7.50 64.63
N LEU A 174 40.11 -6.18 64.41
CA LEU A 174 40.20 -5.18 65.48
C LEU A 174 39.06 -4.15 65.49
N VAL A 175 38.32 -3.99 64.38
CA VAL A 175 37.32 -2.92 64.23
C VAL A 175 35.94 -3.52 63.91
N PRO A 176 34.91 -3.26 64.75
CA PRO A 176 33.54 -3.65 64.44
C PRO A 176 33.06 -3.08 63.10
N GLU A 177 32.19 -3.82 62.40
CA GLU A 177 31.68 -3.44 61.07
C GLU A 177 31.08 -2.02 61.04
N GLY A 178 31.35 -1.28 59.95
CA GLY A 178 30.69 -0.01 59.66
C GLY A 178 31.28 1.25 60.32
N ILE A 179 32.25 1.14 61.22
CA ILE A 179 32.77 2.30 61.99
C ILE A 179 33.61 3.27 61.14
N VAL A 180 34.39 2.77 60.17
CA VAL A 180 35.39 3.60 59.46
C VAL A 180 34.76 4.47 58.36
N SER A 181 33.59 4.12 57.84
CA SER A 181 32.95 4.87 56.74
C SER A 181 31.45 4.61 56.54
N GLY A 182 30.79 3.88 57.46
CA GLY A 182 29.43 3.38 57.25
C GLY A 182 29.31 2.23 56.23
N LEU A 183 30.42 1.74 55.67
CA LEU A 183 30.46 0.60 54.74
C LEU A 183 31.01 -0.64 55.44
N ALA A 184 30.59 -1.82 54.97
CA ALA A 184 31.17 -3.09 55.41
C ALA A 184 32.68 -3.15 55.09
N ASN A 185 33.45 -3.82 55.95
CA ASN A 185 34.92 -3.90 55.86
C ASN A 185 35.39 -4.43 54.48
N TYR A 186 34.73 -5.46 53.96
CA TYR A 186 35.03 -6.01 52.63
C TYR A 186 34.65 -5.06 51.48
N SER A 187 33.60 -4.25 51.62
CA SER A 187 33.25 -3.22 50.62
C SER A 187 34.32 -2.14 50.51
N LEU A 188 34.94 -1.74 51.63
CA LEU A 188 36.08 -0.82 51.64
C LEU A 188 37.31 -1.43 50.97
N PHE A 189 37.61 -2.70 51.24
CA PHE A 189 38.66 -3.42 50.52
C PHE A 189 38.37 -3.44 49.02
N ALA A 190 37.13 -3.75 48.63
CA ALA A 190 36.75 -3.84 47.24
C ALA A 190 36.95 -2.52 46.49
N LEU A 191 36.57 -1.38 47.09
CA LEU A 191 36.84 -0.04 46.54
C LEU A 191 38.33 0.23 46.36
N GLY A 192 39.14 -0.12 47.36
CA GLY A 192 40.60 0.01 47.28
C GLY A 192 41.20 -0.84 46.16
N ALA A 193 40.79 -2.10 46.05
CA ALA A 193 41.27 -3.03 45.04
C ALA A 193 40.86 -2.60 43.63
N ILE A 194 39.60 -2.17 43.43
CA ILE A 194 39.12 -1.61 42.16
C ILE A 194 39.92 -0.36 41.77
N SER A 195 40.20 0.53 42.73
CA SER A 195 40.98 1.74 42.48
C SER A 195 42.41 1.40 42.04
N ILE A 196 43.06 0.46 42.73
CA ILE A 196 44.40 -0.02 42.38
C ILE A 196 44.41 -0.65 40.98
N ALA A 197 43.48 -1.55 40.69
CA ALA A 197 43.35 -2.19 39.38
C ALA A 197 43.12 -1.15 38.27
N THR A 198 42.21 -0.19 38.50
CA THR A 198 41.87 0.86 37.54
C THR A 198 43.06 1.76 37.26
N ILE A 199 43.73 2.29 38.29
CA ILE A 199 44.91 3.15 38.14
C ILE A 199 46.03 2.41 37.40
N THR A 200 46.26 1.14 37.76
CA THR A 200 47.32 0.33 37.14
C THR A 200 47.05 0.05 35.66
N LEU A 201 45.81 -0.32 35.32
CA LEU A 201 45.41 -0.55 33.92
C LEU A 201 45.40 0.75 33.11
N LEU A 202 44.96 1.87 33.70
CA LEU A 202 44.97 3.19 33.06
C LEU A 202 46.39 3.73 32.85
N ASN A 203 47.36 3.39 33.69
CA ASN A 203 48.76 3.77 33.50
C ASN A 203 49.45 2.94 32.39
N HIS A 204 48.91 1.77 32.06
CA HIS A 204 49.46 0.85 31.04
C HIS A 204 48.47 0.55 29.90
N GLN A 205 47.66 1.54 29.50
CA GLN A 205 46.58 1.38 28.52
C GLN A 205 47.00 0.82 27.16
N THR A 206 48.23 1.09 26.70
CA THR A 206 48.72 0.59 25.40
C THR A 206 48.97 -0.92 25.39
N ALA A 207 49.19 -1.54 26.56
CA ALA A 207 49.38 -2.98 26.68
C ALA A 207 48.06 -3.76 26.66
N VAL A 208 46.94 -3.08 26.98
CA VAL A 208 45.60 -3.67 27.11
C VAL A 208 44.87 -3.67 25.77
N SER A 209 44.52 -4.86 25.28
CA SER A 209 43.74 -4.99 24.03
C SER A 209 42.28 -4.60 24.23
N ASP A 210 41.66 -4.00 23.21
CA ASP A 210 40.23 -3.65 23.22
C ASP A 210 39.34 -4.86 23.53
N THR A 211 39.69 -6.04 23.01
CA THR A 211 38.97 -7.29 23.28
C THR A 211 38.85 -7.61 24.76
N VAL A 212 39.93 -7.40 25.51
CA VAL A 212 39.95 -7.68 26.95
C VAL A 212 39.09 -6.68 27.71
N LEU A 213 39.07 -5.40 27.30
CA LEU A 213 38.25 -4.40 27.98
C LEU A 213 36.76 -4.66 27.81
N TRP A 214 36.31 -4.96 26.58
CA TRP A 214 34.87 -5.22 26.38
C TRP A 214 34.44 -6.59 26.91
N VAL A 215 35.27 -7.63 26.80
CA VAL A 215 34.99 -8.95 27.42
C VAL A 215 34.94 -8.79 28.94
N GLY A 216 35.88 -8.05 29.52
CA GLY A 216 35.90 -7.73 30.95
C GLY A 216 34.63 -6.99 31.39
N CYS A 217 34.19 -6.00 30.60
CA CYS A 217 32.92 -5.30 30.86
C CYS A 217 31.72 -6.25 30.85
N LEU A 218 31.61 -7.16 29.86
CA LEU A 218 30.52 -8.15 29.81
C LEU A 218 30.54 -9.10 31.02
N VAL A 219 31.73 -9.55 31.44
CA VAL A 219 31.89 -10.38 32.65
C VAL A 219 31.45 -9.62 33.89
N ILE A 220 31.85 -8.35 34.04
CA ILE A 220 31.44 -7.49 35.16
C ILE A 220 29.91 -7.29 35.17
N VAL A 221 29.29 -7.02 34.01
CA VAL A 221 27.83 -6.88 33.90
C VAL A 221 27.12 -8.18 34.25
N THR A 222 27.63 -9.32 33.79
CA THR A 222 27.10 -10.65 34.15
C THR A 222 27.20 -10.90 35.65
N LEU A 223 28.34 -10.53 36.26
CA LEU A 223 28.55 -10.64 37.70
C LEU A 223 27.60 -9.75 38.49
N PHE A 224 27.44 -8.48 38.12
CA PHE A 224 26.48 -7.58 38.75
C PHE A 224 25.05 -8.12 38.68
N THR A 225 24.67 -8.67 37.52
CA THR A 225 23.36 -9.30 37.30
C THR A 225 23.12 -10.49 38.22
N ILE A 226 24.16 -11.27 38.55
CA ILE A 226 24.05 -12.45 39.42
C ILE A 226 24.12 -12.07 40.91
N LEU A 227 24.94 -11.07 41.25
CA LEU A 227 25.31 -10.75 42.63
C LEU A 227 24.46 -9.70 43.31
N ILE A 228 23.88 -8.77 42.54
CA ILE A 228 23.04 -7.72 43.12
C ILE A 228 21.61 -8.24 43.16
N PRO A 229 21.05 -8.57 44.34
CA PRO A 229 19.68 -9.04 44.44
C PRO A 229 18.73 -7.88 44.12
N ALA A 230 18.04 -7.98 42.99
CA ALA A 230 17.12 -6.93 42.54
C ALA A 230 15.75 -7.01 43.23
N ASP A 231 15.41 -8.16 43.81
CA ASP A 231 14.16 -8.43 44.54
C ASP A 231 14.22 -8.10 46.04
N GLN A 232 15.42 -7.98 46.62
CA GLN A 232 15.61 -7.77 48.06
C GLN A 232 15.93 -6.31 48.40
N ASN A 233 15.09 -5.72 49.25
CA ASN A 233 15.04 -4.30 49.62
C ASN A 233 14.51 -3.40 48.48
N ASP A 234 13.68 -2.41 48.80
CA ASP A 234 12.99 -1.55 47.82
C ASP A 234 13.92 -0.86 46.79
N ASP A 235 15.21 -0.69 47.12
CA ASP A 235 16.23 -0.05 46.25
C ASP A 235 17.09 -1.04 45.43
N GLY A 236 16.86 -2.35 45.50
CA GLY A 236 17.71 -3.38 44.88
C GLY A 236 17.85 -3.22 43.36
N GLY A 237 16.73 -3.03 42.66
CA GLY A 237 16.70 -2.81 41.22
C GLY A 237 17.45 -1.54 40.77
N LEU A 238 17.36 -0.45 41.53
CA LEU A 238 18.09 0.79 41.24
C LEU A 238 19.61 0.61 41.34
N LYS A 239 20.07 -0.14 42.35
CA LYS A 239 21.51 -0.46 42.52
C LYS A 239 22.04 -1.32 41.37
N LEU A 240 21.26 -2.29 40.89
CA LEU A 240 21.63 -3.11 39.74
C LEU A 240 21.74 -2.27 38.45
N LEU A 241 20.70 -1.49 38.12
CA LEU A 241 20.66 -0.67 36.91
C LEU A 241 21.77 0.39 36.91
N SER A 242 22.01 1.04 38.06
CA SER A 242 23.09 2.02 38.20
C SER A 242 24.49 1.40 38.01
N ALA A 243 24.75 0.20 38.55
CA ALA A 243 26.02 -0.49 38.36
C ALA A 243 26.27 -0.86 36.89
N ILE A 244 25.24 -1.33 36.19
CA ILE A 244 25.32 -1.71 34.77
C ILE A 244 25.54 -0.49 33.87
N ILE A 245 24.77 0.59 34.07
CA ILE A 245 24.91 1.78 33.24
C ILE A 245 26.26 2.46 33.46
N LEU A 246 26.80 2.43 34.69
CA LEU A 246 28.15 2.91 34.99
C LEU A 246 29.22 2.09 34.26
N ALA A 247 29.09 0.76 34.21
CA ALA A 247 30.02 -0.09 33.48
C ALA A 247 30.05 0.23 31.97
N PHE A 248 28.88 0.36 31.35
CA PHE A 248 28.80 0.72 29.92
C PHE A 248 29.19 2.18 29.64
N SER A 249 28.89 3.11 30.55
CA SER A 249 29.36 4.51 30.47
C SER A 249 30.88 4.60 30.54
N GLY A 250 31.51 3.85 31.45
CA GLY A 250 32.97 3.74 31.53
C GLY A 250 33.56 3.18 30.24
N LEU A 251 32.93 2.15 29.66
CA LEU A 251 33.33 1.59 28.37
C LEU A 251 33.17 2.60 27.23
N ALA A 252 32.10 3.40 27.23
CA ALA A 252 31.86 4.47 26.24
C ALA A 252 32.94 5.57 26.30
N ILE A 253 33.30 6.02 27.52
CA ILE A 253 34.36 7.01 27.73
C ILE A 253 35.71 6.46 27.20
N LEU A 254 36.03 5.20 27.54
CA LEU A 254 37.24 4.54 27.04
C LEU A 254 37.22 4.36 25.51
N ALA A 255 36.05 4.07 24.92
CA ALA A 255 35.90 3.96 23.47
C ALA A 255 36.26 5.28 22.80
N ILE A 256 35.75 6.40 23.31
CA ILE A 256 36.03 7.76 22.82
C ILE A 256 37.52 8.10 22.98
N TRP A 257 38.09 7.91 24.18
CA TRP A 257 39.49 8.22 24.45
C TRP A 257 40.46 7.41 23.60
N ARG A 258 40.17 6.13 23.37
CA ARG A 258 41.02 5.22 22.58
C ARG A 258 40.70 5.23 21.09
N LYS A 259 39.66 5.97 20.67
CA LYS A 259 39.11 5.95 19.32
C LYS A 259 38.89 4.51 18.79
N SER A 260 38.31 3.64 19.63
CA SER A 260 38.12 2.22 19.28
C SER A 260 36.70 1.91 18.84
N PRO A 261 36.48 1.53 17.56
CA PRO A 261 35.19 1.04 17.06
C PRO A 261 34.63 -0.16 17.83
N SER A 262 35.50 -1.06 18.27
CA SER A 262 35.08 -2.31 18.91
C SER A 262 34.50 -2.07 20.30
N LEU A 263 35.09 -1.13 21.06
CA LEU A 263 34.57 -0.70 22.35
C LEU A 263 33.27 0.11 22.19
N ALA A 264 33.23 1.01 21.19
CA ALA A 264 32.06 1.83 20.89
C ALA A 264 30.82 0.97 20.57
N GLY A 265 31.01 -0.09 19.77
CA GLY A 265 29.96 -1.07 19.49
C GLY A 265 29.35 -1.66 20.75
N ILE A 266 30.17 -2.13 21.68
CA ILE A 266 29.68 -2.84 22.86
C ILE A 266 29.14 -1.88 23.92
N SER A 267 29.70 -0.68 24.05
CA SER A 267 29.16 0.34 24.98
C SER A 267 27.77 0.81 24.59
N VAL A 268 27.46 0.83 23.29
CA VAL A 268 26.17 1.30 22.76
C VAL A 268 25.14 0.17 22.66
N LEU A 269 25.55 -1.03 22.24
CA LEU A 269 24.63 -2.16 22.05
C LEU A 269 24.45 -3.00 23.31
N GLY A 270 25.47 -3.06 24.17
CA GLY A 270 25.48 -3.86 25.39
C GLY A 270 24.30 -3.59 26.31
N PRO A 271 23.93 -2.32 26.61
CA PRO A 271 22.75 -2.01 27.42
C PRO A 271 21.46 -2.61 26.84
N TRP A 272 21.26 -2.53 25.52
CA TRP A 272 20.05 -3.06 24.87
C TRP A 272 20.02 -4.58 24.81
N ILE A 273 21.16 -5.21 24.50
CA ILE A 273 21.29 -6.67 24.52
C ILE A 273 20.98 -7.19 25.93
N TRP A 274 21.49 -6.52 26.96
CA TRP A 274 21.19 -6.86 28.35
C TRP A 274 19.69 -6.78 28.63
N CYS A 275 19.01 -5.69 28.27
CA CYS A 275 17.55 -5.60 28.44
C CYS A 275 16.78 -6.70 27.70
N LEU A 276 17.20 -7.06 26.47
CA LEU A 276 16.54 -8.08 25.66
C LEU A 276 16.60 -9.49 26.30
N LEU A 277 17.65 -9.78 27.08
CA LEU A 277 17.78 -11.06 27.81
C LEU A 277 16.67 -11.24 28.85
N PHE A 278 16.16 -10.14 29.43
CA PHE A 278 15.10 -10.17 30.44
C PHE A 278 13.70 -9.93 29.85
N ALA A 279 13.61 -9.23 28.73
CA ALA A 279 12.33 -8.84 28.13
C ALA A 279 11.63 -9.96 27.31
N THR A 280 12.35 -10.98 26.84
CA THR A 280 11.85 -11.92 25.79
C THR A 280 11.29 -13.25 26.32
N ALA A 281 10.84 -13.32 27.58
CA ALA A 281 10.57 -14.59 28.28
C ALA A 281 11.79 -15.55 28.31
N ALA A 282 12.97 -15.06 27.93
CA ALA A 282 14.23 -15.80 27.96
C ALA A 282 14.73 -15.99 29.41
N ASP A 283 14.33 -15.10 30.31
CA ASP A 283 14.44 -15.19 31.77
C ASP A 283 13.71 -16.41 32.39
N THR A 284 12.73 -16.99 31.68
CA THR A 284 12.05 -18.24 32.09
C THR A 284 12.65 -19.50 31.42
N ARG A 285 13.36 -19.34 30.29
CA ARG A 285 13.83 -20.45 29.44
C ARG A 285 15.34 -20.72 29.55
N ILE A 286 16.16 -19.70 29.77
CA ILE A 286 17.63 -19.77 29.79
C ILE A 286 18.15 -19.67 31.23
N ILE A 287 17.55 -18.78 32.01
CA ILE A 287 17.76 -18.63 33.44
C ILE A 287 16.50 -19.21 34.10
N LYS A 288 16.57 -19.96 35.19
CA LYS A 288 15.35 -20.31 35.93
C LYS A 288 15.01 -19.13 36.83
N ALA A 289 13.85 -18.50 36.62
CA ALA A 289 13.37 -17.35 37.42
C ALA A 289 13.38 -17.60 38.94
N GLU A 290 13.27 -18.87 39.38
CA GLU A 290 13.36 -19.26 40.80
C GLU A 290 14.79 -19.16 41.40
N LEU A 291 15.84 -19.05 40.57
CA LEU A 291 17.24 -19.00 41.04
C LEU A 291 17.79 -17.58 41.24
N ILE A 292 17.28 -16.60 40.46
CA ILE A 292 17.64 -15.16 40.48
C ILE A 292 16.40 -14.33 40.10
N PRO A 293 15.49 -14.03 41.03
CA PRO A 293 14.35 -13.16 40.76
C PRO A 293 14.83 -11.72 40.51
N ILE A 294 14.51 -11.17 39.33
CA ILE A 294 14.83 -9.78 38.97
C ILE A 294 13.51 -9.03 38.82
N VAL A 295 13.21 -8.17 39.80
CA VAL A 295 12.08 -7.24 39.74
C VAL A 295 12.64 -5.85 39.56
N LEU A 296 12.28 -5.19 38.45
CA LEU A 296 12.73 -3.83 38.16
C LEU A 296 11.54 -2.89 38.22
N ASP A 297 11.68 -1.83 39.02
CA ASP A 297 10.73 -0.72 38.97
C ASP A 297 10.73 -0.08 37.57
N SER A 298 9.53 0.21 37.08
CA SER A 298 9.30 0.72 35.72
C SER A 298 10.03 2.05 35.48
N TRP A 299 10.04 2.97 36.45
CA TRP A 299 10.67 4.27 36.29
C TRP A 299 12.19 4.18 36.29
N TYR A 300 12.78 3.33 37.15
CA TYR A 300 14.23 3.11 37.13
C TYR A 300 14.70 2.52 35.80
N LEU A 301 13.92 1.60 35.22
CA LEU A 301 14.20 1.04 33.90
C LEU A 301 14.09 2.08 32.77
N ILE A 302 13.10 2.98 32.83
CA ILE A 302 12.97 4.11 31.89
C ILE A 302 14.22 5.00 31.95
N PHE A 303 14.66 5.40 33.16
CA PHE A 303 15.85 6.24 33.33
C PHE A 303 17.11 5.54 32.82
N PHE A 304 17.26 4.24 33.09
CA PHE A 304 18.37 3.45 32.55
C PHE A 304 18.41 3.50 31.01
N CYS A 305 17.27 3.25 30.35
CA CYS A 305 17.16 3.30 28.89
C CYS A 305 17.43 4.71 28.34
N LEU A 306 16.94 5.76 29.01
CA LEU A 306 17.21 7.15 28.61
C LEU A 306 18.71 7.50 28.70
N ILE A 307 19.39 7.09 29.77
CA ILE A 307 20.84 7.29 29.88
C ILE A 307 21.57 6.49 28.78
N ALA A 308 21.14 5.26 28.50
CA ALA A 308 21.70 4.46 27.42
C ALA A 308 21.55 5.14 26.05
N ILE A 309 20.43 5.83 25.79
CA ILE A 309 20.20 6.65 24.58
C ILE A 309 21.14 7.87 24.57
N LEU A 310 21.29 8.57 25.69
CA LEU A 310 22.16 9.74 25.79
C LEU A 310 23.64 9.40 25.56
N ILE A 311 24.09 8.21 25.98
CA ILE A 311 25.45 7.70 25.72
C ILE A 311 25.69 7.49 24.22
N GLN A 312 24.65 7.16 23.43
CA GLN A 312 24.81 6.93 21.99
C GLN A 312 25.26 8.18 21.25
N TYR A 313 24.79 9.36 21.66
CA TYR A 313 25.11 10.61 20.98
C TYR A 313 26.63 10.92 20.92
N PRO A 314 27.37 11.03 22.05
CA PRO A 314 28.80 11.31 22.00
C PRO A 314 29.61 10.17 21.37
N VAL A 315 29.23 8.91 21.59
CA VAL A 315 29.95 7.76 21.02
C VAL A 315 29.78 7.69 19.50
N ASN A 316 28.55 7.81 19.01
CA ASN A 316 28.25 7.71 17.59
C ASN A 316 28.72 8.94 16.80
N THR A 317 28.69 10.14 17.38
CA THR A 317 29.24 11.33 16.69
C THR A 317 30.75 11.24 16.47
N MET A 318 31.47 10.53 17.33
CA MET A 318 32.94 10.39 17.22
C MET A 318 33.39 9.13 16.46
N LEU A 319 32.63 8.03 16.57
CA LEU A 319 33.03 6.71 16.04
C LEU A 319 31.94 6.04 15.17
N GLY A 320 30.84 6.72 14.88
CA GLY A 320 29.64 6.13 14.28
C GLY A 320 29.75 5.71 12.82
N GLU A 321 30.77 6.18 12.09
CA GLU A 321 31.07 5.73 10.72
C GLU A 321 31.71 4.35 10.67
N SER A 322 32.27 3.89 11.79
CA SER A 322 32.90 2.58 11.87
C SER A 322 31.84 1.47 11.88
N GLY A 323 31.91 0.56 10.90
CA GLY A 323 31.07 -0.63 10.84
C GLY A 323 31.58 -1.70 11.80
N ILE A 324 30.67 -2.41 12.46
CA ILE A 324 31.05 -3.58 13.28
C ILE A 324 31.44 -4.71 12.32
N ASN A 325 32.71 -5.08 12.33
CA ASN A 325 33.27 -6.07 11.41
C ASN A 325 32.93 -7.51 11.86
N LEU A 326 31.64 -7.86 11.88
CA LEU A 326 31.15 -9.19 12.27
C LEU A 326 31.54 -10.28 11.25
N GLY A 327 31.76 -9.89 9.98
CA GLY A 327 31.91 -10.80 8.84
C GLY A 327 33.29 -11.45 8.64
N SER A 328 34.33 -11.07 9.39
CA SER A 328 35.68 -11.60 9.13
C SER A 328 35.92 -13.05 9.58
N ARG A 329 35.00 -13.65 10.37
CA ARG A 329 35.19 -15.01 10.95
C ARG A 329 34.07 -16.01 10.66
N PHE A 330 32.96 -15.62 10.02
CA PHE A 330 31.89 -16.54 9.64
C PHE A 330 31.99 -16.90 8.16
N LYS A 331 32.69 -18.00 7.86
CA LYS A 331 33.04 -18.46 6.50
C LYS A 331 31.85 -18.94 5.63
N GLY A 332 30.59 -18.76 6.04
CA GLY A 332 29.43 -19.41 5.40
C GLY A 332 28.20 -18.53 5.09
N LEU A 333 28.22 -17.22 5.37
CA LEU A 333 27.08 -16.29 5.14
C LEU A 333 27.47 -15.12 4.23
N THR A 334 28.33 -15.37 3.23
CA THR A 334 29.02 -14.31 2.47
C THR A 334 28.09 -13.41 1.66
N GLU A 335 26.95 -13.91 1.16
CA GLU A 335 26.01 -13.10 0.36
C GLU A 335 25.13 -12.18 1.21
N PHE A 336 24.49 -12.71 2.25
CA PHE A 336 23.70 -11.90 3.19
C PHE A 336 24.58 -10.92 3.97
N SER A 337 25.80 -11.34 4.35
CA SER A 337 26.77 -10.45 5.00
C SER A 337 27.33 -9.39 4.05
N ALA A 338 27.47 -9.67 2.74
CA ALA A 338 27.90 -8.67 1.77
C ALA A 338 26.80 -7.63 1.53
N ILE A 339 25.55 -8.08 1.30
CA ILE A 339 24.38 -7.20 1.11
C ILE A 339 24.13 -6.33 2.35
N SER A 340 24.24 -6.90 3.56
CA SER A 340 24.09 -6.16 4.81
C SER A 340 25.25 -5.21 5.12
N ARG A 341 26.45 -5.47 4.58
CA ARG A 341 27.61 -4.58 4.71
C ARG A 341 27.51 -3.41 3.73
N ASP A 342 27.07 -3.69 2.50
CA ASP A 342 26.96 -2.71 1.43
C ASP A 342 25.78 -1.74 1.63
N SER A 343 24.75 -2.13 2.40
CA SER A 343 23.61 -1.27 2.76
C SER A 343 23.91 -0.19 3.81
N GLY A 344 25.06 -0.26 4.48
CA GLY A 344 25.39 0.64 5.61
C GLY A 344 24.58 0.39 6.89
N ALA A 345 23.71 -0.62 6.93
CA ALA A 345 22.91 -0.97 8.11
C ALA A 345 23.78 -1.43 9.30
N LEU A 346 24.96 -1.99 9.03
CA LEU A 346 25.91 -2.47 10.05
C LEU A 346 26.80 -1.35 10.64
N LYS A 347 26.58 -0.10 10.27
CA LYS A 347 27.26 1.05 10.88
C LYS A 347 26.63 1.36 12.24
N LEU A 348 27.45 1.84 13.16
CA LEU A 348 27.07 1.98 14.56
C LEU A 348 25.84 2.89 14.77
N TRP A 349 25.70 3.98 14.01
CA TRP A 349 24.50 4.85 14.04
C TRP A 349 23.20 4.10 13.76
N ASN A 350 23.17 3.28 12.71
CA ASN A 350 21.95 2.54 12.32
C ASN A 350 21.69 1.36 13.25
N LEU A 351 22.76 0.69 13.69
CA LEU A 351 22.65 -0.46 14.56
C LEU A 351 22.22 -0.05 15.98
N SER A 352 22.67 1.10 16.49
CA SER A 352 22.22 1.65 17.76
C SER A 352 20.75 2.08 17.72
N LEU A 353 20.30 2.68 16.60
CA LEU A 353 18.90 3.00 16.39
C LEU A 353 18.04 1.73 16.46
N LEU A 354 18.37 0.73 15.63
CA LEU A 354 17.62 -0.52 15.55
C LEU A 354 17.61 -1.28 16.88
N SER A 355 18.75 -1.36 17.58
CA SER A 355 18.80 -2.01 18.89
C SER A 355 17.96 -1.28 19.94
N SER A 356 17.94 0.05 19.91
CA SER A 356 17.11 0.86 20.82
C SER A 356 15.63 0.64 20.56
N LEU A 357 15.21 0.66 19.28
CA LEU A 357 13.81 0.42 18.91
C LEU A 357 13.37 -0.98 19.30
N LEU A 358 14.17 -2.01 18.99
CA LEU A 358 13.91 -3.39 19.42
C LEU A 358 13.83 -3.51 20.94
N GLY A 359 14.75 -2.88 21.66
CA GLY A 359 14.76 -2.85 23.13
C GLY A 359 13.46 -2.27 23.70
N TRP A 360 13.04 -1.09 23.24
CA TRP A 360 11.77 -0.50 23.67
C TRP A 360 10.57 -1.39 23.35
N THR A 361 10.50 -1.96 22.15
CA THR A 361 9.39 -2.88 21.82
C THR A 361 9.33 -4.11 22.72
N ALA A 362 10.48 -4.67 23.11
CA ALA A 362 10.53 -5.88 23.92
C ALA A 362 10.17 -5.61 25.38
N ILE A 363 10.66 -4.51 25.95
CA ILE A 363 10.51 -4.21 27.38
C ILE A 363 9.10 -3.69 27.71
N THR A 364 8.42 -3.04 26.76
CA THR A 364 7.10 -2.47 27.02
C THR A 364 6.02 -3.56 27.00
N TYR A 365 5.27 -3.69 28.11
CA TYR A 365 4.07 -4.53 28.23
C TYR A 365 3.13 -3.95 29.31
N THR A 366 1.86 -4.36 29.30
CA THR A 366 0.81 -3.89 30.23
C THR A 366 1.13 -4.27 31.69
N GLY A 367 1.09 -3.31 32.61
CA GLY A 367 1.47 -3.48 34.01
C GLY A 367 2.99 -3.50 34.27
N GLY A 368 3.82 -3.40 33.23
CA GLY A 368 5.28 -3.36 33.34
C GLY A 368 5.92 -2.00 33.08
N MET A 369 5.30 -1.15 32.25
CA MET A 369 5.82 0.18 31.91
C MET A 369 4.67 1.17 31.66
N PRO A 370 4.73 2.38 32.25
CA PRO A 370 3.74 3.42 32.00
C PRO A 370 3.87 4.03 30.60
N ALA A 371 2.77 4.56 30.06
CA ALA A 371 2.69 5.15 28.72
C ALA A 371 3.69 6.32 28.54
N GLU A 372 3.83 7.15 29.56
CA GLU A 372 4.75 8.29 29.59
C GLU A 372 6.21 7.86 29.39
N GLY A 373 6.57 6.71 29.97
CA GLY A 373 7.89 6.11 29.83
C GLY A 373 8.21 5.75 28.39
N LEU A 374 7.25 5.11 27.72
CA LEU A 374 7.37 4.78 26.29
C LEU A 374 7.46 6.05 25.44
N PHE A 375 6.63 7.06 25.70
CA PHE A 375 6.65 8.32 24.96
C PHE A 375 8.00 9.03 25.09
N LEU A 376 8.50 9.20 26.32
CA LEU A 376 9.81 9.79 26.59
C LEU A 376 10.94 8.97 25.94
N GLY A 377 10.85 7.65 25.99
CA GLY A 377 11.80 6.74 25.37
C GLY A 377 11.92 6.95 23.86
N ILE A 378 10.79 6.86 23.14
CA ILE A 378 10.78 6.98 21.68
C ILE A 378 11.12 8.41 21.23
N VAL A 379 10.62 9.44 21.92
CA VAL A 379 11.03 10.84 21.67
C VAL A 379 12.53 11.01 21.93
N GLY A 380 13.08 10.39 22.97
CA GLY A 380 14.51 10.43 23.28
C GLY A 380 15.37 9.78 22.19
N VAL A 381 15.01 8.59 21.72
CA VAL A 381 15.71 7.89 20.62
C VAL A 381 15.73 8.78 19.39
N PHE A 382 14.56 9.14 18.86
CA PHE A 382 14.48 9.93 17.63
C PHE A 382 15.02 11.35 17.80
N GLY A 383 14.94 11.92 19.00
CA GLY A 383 15.53 13.21 19.38
C GLY A 383 17.05 13.23 19.23
N VAL A 384 17.75 12.21 19.72
CA VAL A 384 19.21 12.10 19.56
C VAL A 384 19.60 12.01 18.09
N HIS A 385 18.88 11.19 17.31
CA HIS A 385 19.18 11.00 15.88
C HIS A 385 18.86 12.25 15.04
N ILE A 386 17.76 12.97 15.33
CA ILE A 386 17.41 14.19 14.59
C ILE A 386 18.36 15.34 14.90
N ILE A 387 18.80 15.49 16.16
CA ILE A 387 19.82 16.49 16.54
C ILE A 387 21.12 16.22 15.79
N ALA A 388 21.52 14.95 15.67
CA ALA A 388 22.71 14.56 14.91
C ALA A 388 22.58 14.84 13.41
N GLU A 389 21.40 14.60 12.81
CA GLU A 389 21.11 14.89 11.40
C GLU A 389 21.09 16.41 11.13
N ILE A 390 20.48 17.22 12.01
CA ILE A 390 20.49 18.69 11.92
C ILE A 390 21.92 19.23 11.94
N GLN A 391 22.80 18.63 12.75
CA GLN A 391 24.21 19.00 12.82
C GLN A 391 25.06 18.42 11.67
N SER A 392 24.46 17.70 10.72
CA SER A 392 25.16 16.99 9.64
C SER A 392 26.26 16.02 10.14
N LYS A 393 26.12 15.52 11.37
CA LYS A 393 27.02 14.53 12.00
C LYS A 393 26.51 13.09 11.86
N HIS A 394 25.27 12.96 11.37
CA HIS A 394 24.66 11.70 11.02
C HIS A 394 24.92 11.38 9.54
N GLN A 395 24.80 10.12 9.12
CA GLN A 395 25.33 9.61 7.85
C GLN A 395 24.54 10.03 6.59
N ASN A 396 23.78 11.14 6.63
CA ASN A 396 22.95 11.66 5.55
C ASN A 396 21.93 10.64 5.03
N THR A 397 21.28 9.89 5.92
CA THR A 397 20.18 8.95 5.59
C THR A 397 18.85 9.36 6.25
N PRO A 398 18.33 10.57 5.98
CA PRO A 398 17.11 11.08 6.62
C PRO A 398 15.87 10.24 6.28
N LEU A 399 15.84 9.62 5.11
CA LEU A 399 14.76 8.74 4.69
C LEU A 399 14.68 7.46 5.55
N PHE A 400 15.83 6.87 5.90
CA PHE A 400 15.89 5.69 6.77
C PHE A 400 15.39 6.01 8.18
N LEU A 401 15.80 7.17 8.73
CA LEU A 401 15.31 7.66 10.02
C LEU A 401 13.79 7.82 10.02
N LEU A 402 13.22 8.41 8.97
CA LEU A 402 11.77 8.59 8.84
C LEU A 402 11.05 7.25 8.73
N TYR A 403 11.54 6.29 7.93
CA TYR A 403 10.95 4.95 7.86
C TYR A 403 10.97 4.23 9.21
N ALA A 404 12.08 4.30 9.94
CA ALA A 404 12.19 3.72 11.27
C ALA A 404 11.21 4.37 12.26
N CYS A 405 11.04 5.70 12.19
CA CYS A 405 10.08 6.43 13.02
C CYS A 405 8.63 6.03 12.70
N VAL A 406 8.23 6.08 11.43
CA VAL A 406 6.89 5.68 11.01
C VAL A 406 6.60 4.23 11.42
N LEU A 407 7.51 3.29 11.14
CA LEU A 407 7.31 1.89 11.48
C LEU A 407 7.17 1.71 13.00
N MET A 408 8.04 2.34 13.79
CA MET A 408 7.97 2.24 15.26
C MET A 408 6.66 2.81 15.80
N CYS A 409 6.25 3.99 15.34
CA CYS A 409 4.99 4.61 15.73
C CYS A 409 3.81 3.70 15.40
N LEU A 410 3.77 3.10 14.21
CA LEU A 410 2.70 2.17 13.81
C LEU A 410 2.69 0.89 14.67
N VAL A 411 3.86 0.33 14.99
CA VAL A 411 3.96 -0.85 15.88
C VAL A 411 3.45 -0.52 17.28
N CYS A 412 3.87 0.62 17.85
CA CYS A 412 3.39 1.06 19.16
C CYS A 412 1.91 1.40 19.16
N GLN A 413 1.43 2.09 18.11
CA GLN A 413 0.02 2.43 17.94
C GLN A 413 -0.83 1.17 17.85
N PHE A 414 -0.39 0.17 17.09
CA PHE A 414 -1.09 -1.11 16.97
C PHE A 414 -1.22 -1.84 18.29
N ARG A 415 -0.14 -1.84 19.09
CA ARG A 415 -0.06 -2.64 20.30
C ARG A 415 -0.66 -1.94 21.53
N PHE A 416 -0.51 -0.63 21.63
CA PHE A 416 -0.78 0.12 22.87
C PHE A 416 -1.82 1.24 22.74
N GLY A 417 -2.33 1.53 21.53
CA GLY A 417 -3.26 2.65 21.33
C GLY A 417 -2.55 4.00 21.29
N PHE A 418 -3.15 5.03 21.89
CA PHE A 418 -2.65 6.41 21.92
C PHE A 418 -2.53 7.06 20.52
N ASP A 419 -3.57 6.89 19.70
CA ASP A 419 -3.54 7.20 18.26
C ASP A 419 -3.15 8.65 17.94
N ALA A 420 -3.58 9.64 18.72
CA ALA A 420 -3.21 11.04 18.51
C ALA A 420 -1.70 11.30 18.67
N PHE A 421 -1.05 10.68 19.65
CA PHE A 421 0.38 10.91 19.91
C PHE A 421 1.24 10.33 18.80
N TRP A 422 0.95 9.12 18.33
CA TRP A 422 1.74 8.48 17.28
C TRP A 422 1.61 9.22 15.95
N THR A 423 0.39 9.65 15.58
CA THR A 423 0.19 10.54 14.42
C THR A 423 0.97 11.85 14.61
N GLY A 424 0.88 12.48 15.79
CA GLY A 424 1.62 13.69 16.13
C GLY A 424 3.14 13.56 16.08
N MET A 425 3.68 12.42 16.52
CA MET A 425 5.10 12.14 16.45
C MET A 425 5.56 11.99 15.01
N ILE A 426 4.83 11.20 14.20
CA ILE A 426 5.14 11.02 12.77
C ILE A 426 5.17 12.38 12.07
N THR A 427 4.16 13.23 12.33
CA THR A 427 4.06 14.54 11.70
C THR A 427 5.20 15.45 12.13
N MET A 428 5.39 15.67 13.44
CA MET A 428 6.44 16.57 13.93
C MET A 428 7.83 16.13 13.49
N PHE A 429 8.14 14.83 13.60
CA PHE A 429 9.43 14.29 13.17
C PHE A 429 9.67 14.48 11.67
N GLY A 430 8.67 14.16 10.84
CA GLY A 430 8.75 14.34 9.40
C GLY A 430 8.85 15.80 8.96
N ILE A 431 8.17 16.72 9.65
CA ILE A 431 8.23 18.16 9.40
C ILE A 431 9.64 18.71 9.67
N ILE A 432 10.22 18.35 10.82
CA ILE A 432 11.58 18.78 11.18
C ILE A 432 12.58 18.25 10.14
N LEU A 433 12.49 16.96 9.78
CA LEU A 433 13.35 16.39 8.74
C LEU A 433 13.18 17.08 7.39
N ALA A 434 11.93 17.35 6.95
CA ALA A 434 11.65 18.01 5.69
C ALA A 434 12.13 19.48 5.65
N TYR A 435 12.22 20.14 6.81
CA TYR A 435 12.73 21.50 6.93
C TYR A 435 14.27 21.56 6.81
N PHE A 436 14.97 20.65 7.51
CA PHE A 436 16.44 20.67 7.56
C PHE A 436 17.10 19.91 6.39
N THR A 437 16.41 18.97 5.76
CA THR A 437 16.95 18.19 4.65
C THR A 437 16.72 18.89 3.32
N LYS A 438 17.79 19.13 2.54
CA LYS A 438 17.69 19.74 1.19
C LYS A 438 17.52 18.72 0.05
N LYS A 439 17.80 17.44 0.30
CA LYS A 439 17.73 16.35 -0.69
C LYS A 439 16.48 15.48 -0.48
N ASP A 440 15.93 14.94 -1.56
CA ASP A 440 14.81 13.98 -1.54
C ASP A 440 13.56 14.42 -0.74
N ILE A 441 13.31 15.74 -0.62
CA ILE A 441 12.15 16.30 0.12
C ILE A 441 10.82 15.71 -0.37
N GLU A 442 10.70 15.48 -1.68
CA GLU A 442 9.54 14.82 -2.29
C GLU A 442 9.26 13.45 -1.66
N LYS A 443 10.29 12.61 -1.51
CA LYS A 443 10.18 11.28 -0.90
C LYS A 443 9.90 11.36 0.59
N ILE A 444 10.50 12.32 1.29
CA ILE A 444 10.24 12.55 2.72
C ILE A 444 8.77 12.90 2.95
N LEU A 445 8.21 13.83 2.18
CA LEU A 445 6.80 14.21 2.27
C LEU A 445 5.86 13.06 1.86
N MET A 446 6.24 12.27 0.85
CA MET A 446 5.48 11.08 0.45
C MET A 446 5.43 10.05 1.57
N VAL A 447 6.55 9.75 2.23
CA VAL A 447 6.61 8.82 3.37
C VAL A 447 5.84 9.39 4.56
N LEU A 448 5.91 10.70 4.79
CA LEU A 448 5.14 11.38 5.84
C LEU A 448 3.62 11.21 5.64
N MET A 449 3.12 11.41 4.42
CA MET A 449 1.70 11.19 4.08
C MET A 449 1.31 9.72 4.13
N GLY A 450 2.18 8.82 3.64
CA GLY A 450 1.91 7.38 3.70
C GLY A 450 1.89 6.87 5.14
N GLY A 451 2.79 7.37 5.98
CA GLY A 451 2.86 7.05 7.41
C GLY A 451 1.65 7.57 8.18
N SER A 452 1.23 8.82 7.95
CA SER A 452 0.01 9.35 8.56
C SER A 452 -1.24 8.64 8.04
N ALA A 453 -1.33 8.31 6.75
CA ALA A 453 -2.41 7.50 6.21
C ALA A 453 -2.50 6.14 6.93
N ALA A 454 -1.37 5.44 7.06
CA ALA A 454 -1.31 4.17 7.79
C ALA A 454 -1.74 4.34 9.26
N SER A 455 -1.29 5.41 9.92
CA SER A 455 -1.66 5.74 11.30
C SER A 455 -3.17 5.91 11.46
N LEU A 456 -3.80 6.69 10.58
CA LEU A 456 -5.25 6.92 10.59
C LEU A 456 -6.02 5.63 10.30
N THR A 457 -5.59 4.84 9.32
CA THR A 457 -6.23 3.55 9.02
C THR A 457 -6.16 2.57 10.19
N LEU A 458 -5.08 2.62 10.97
CA LEU A 458 -4.89 1.77 12.13
C LEU A 458 -5.78 2.20 13.31
N THR A 459 -6.08 3.49 13.44
CA THR A 459 -7.12 4.01 14.34
C THR A 459 -8.50 3.45 13.95
N ILE A 460 -8.82 3.47 12.66
CA ILE A 460 -10.14 3.02 12.15
C ILE A 460 -10.35 1.52 12.34
N LEU A 461 -9.35 0.69 11.98
CA LEU A 461 -9.51 -0.76 11.92
C LEU A 461 -9.40 -1.45 13.29
N PHE A 462 -8.71 -0.84 14.26
CA PHE A 462 -8.40 -1.49 15.54
C PHE A 462 -8.77 -0.59 16.72
N SER A 463 -10.01 -0.71 17.22
CA SER A 463 -10.54 0.05 18.34
C SER A 463 -10.31 -0.58 19.72
N GLY A 464 -10.10 -1.90 19.80
CA GLY A 464 -9.93 -2.66 21.05
C GLY A 464 -8.47 -2.89 21.48
N LYS A 465 -7.66 -1.83 21.53
CA LYS A 465 -6.23 -1.95 21.86
C LYS A 465 -5.99 -1.99 23.38
N THR A 466 -4.94 -2.68 23.81
CA THR A 466 -4.53 -2.71 25.23
C THR A 466 -3.80 -1.43 25.60
N ASN A 467 -4.48 -0.52 26.31
CA ASN A 467 -3.83 0.71 26.76
C ASN A 467 -2.85 0.43 27.90
N LEU A 468 -1.70 1.10 27.86
CA LEU A 468 -0.75 1.13 28.97
C LEU A 468 -1.30 2.01 30.10
N ASP A 469 -0.83 1.76 31.32
CA ASP A 469 -1.17 2.62 32.46
C ASP A 469 -0.64 4.04 32.21
N TYR A 470 -1.49 5.04 32.45
CA TYR A 470 -1.14 6.45 32.30
C TYR A 470 -1.58 7.25 33.53
N THR A 471 -0.75 8.22 33.90
CA THR A 471 -0.93 9.13 35.05
C THR A 471 -1.24 10.56 34.61
N ILE A 472 -0.78 10.95 33.43
CA ILE A 472 -1.05 12.27 32.82
C ILE A 472 -2.40 12.22 32.11
N TRP A 473 -3.13 13.34 32.13
CA TRP A 473 -4.36 13.50 31.35
C TRP A 473 -4.15 13.14 29.87
N TRP A 474 -5.03 12.30 29.33
CA TRP A 474 -5.01 11.85 27.94
C TRP A 474 -6.27 12.34 27.20
N PRO A 475 -6.17 12.80 25.93
CA PRO A 475 -7.32 13.30 25.18
C PRO A 475 -8.39 12.21 24.94
N ASP A 476 -9.66 12.60 25.09
CA ASP A 476 -10.80 11.79 24.68
C ASP A 476 -10.82 11.58 23.15
N ASP A 477 -11.57 10.59 22.66
CA ASP A 477 -11.59 10.19 21.24
C ASP A 477 -11.89 11.37 20.28
N VAL A 478 -12.82 12.25 20.64
CA VAL A 478 -13.14 13.43 19.83
C VAL A 478 -11.95 14.39 19.73
N VAL A 479 -11.27 14.65 20.85
CA VAL A 479 -10.09 15.54 20.89
C VAL A 479 -8.90 14.89 20.17
N SER A 480 -8.77 13.56 20.26
CA SER A 480 -7.78 12.78 19.53
C SER A 480 -7.90 12.96 18.01
N VAL A 481 -9.13 12.89 17.47
CA VAL A 481 -9.39 13.14 16.04
C VAL A 481 -9.06 14.58 15.64
N TRP A 482 -9.35 15.58 16.50
CA TRP A 482 -8.95 16.98 16.24
C TRP A 482 -7.43 17.16 16.14
N ILE A 483 -6.66 16.50 17.02
CA ILE A 483 -5.19 16.54 16.97
C ILE A 483 -4.69 15.90 15.66
N GLN A 484 -5.29 14.80 15.24
CA GLN A 484 -4.94 14.13 13.98
C GLN A 484 -5.30 14.97 12.75
N LEU A 485 -6.43 15.70 12.77
CA LEU A 485 -6.78 16.68 11.74
C LEU A 485 -5.78 17.82 11.65
N LEU A 486 -5.36 18.37 12.80
CA LEU A 486 -4.32 19.39 12.85
C LEU A 486 -3.01 18.89 12.24
N CYS A 487 -2.62 17.66 12.55
CA CYS A 487 -1.44 17.01 11.99
C CYS A 487 -1.49 16.92 10.45
N ILE A 488 -2.63 16.51 9.89
CA ILE A 488 -2.84 16.42 8.44
C ILE A 488 -2.80 17.82 7.80
N CYS A 489 -3.41 18.81 8.45
CA CYS A 489 -3.37 20.21 8.02
C CYS A 489 -1.92 20.72 7.91
N LEU A 490 -1.07 20.42 8.89
CA LEU A 490 0.35 20.78 8.89
C LEU A 490 1.13 20.08 7.75
N ILE A 491 0.85 18.80 7.48
CA ILE A 491 1.44 18.08 6.35
C ILE A 491 1.05 18.75 5.03
N LEU A 492 -0.23 19.05 4.84
CA LEU A 492 -0.74 19.72 3.64
C LEU A 492 -0.11 21.10 3.45
N GLY A 493 0.02 21.88 4.53
CA GLY A 493 0.64 23.21 4.52
C GLY A 493 2.09 23.20 4.05
N LEU A 494 2.82 22.08 4.22
CA LEU A 494 4.20 21.94 3.75
C LEU A 494 4.31 21.33 2.35
N TYR A 495 3.34 20.50 1.97
CA TYR A 495 3.32 19.80 0.69
C TYR A 495 2.74 20.65 -0.43
N LEU A 496 1.55 21.21 -0.25
CA LEU A 496 0.81 21.90 -1.32
C LEU A 496 1.58 23.08 -1.93
N PRO A 497 2.31 23.93 -1.17
CA PRO A 497 3.11 25.00 -1.77
C PRO A 497 4.33 24.50 -2.57
N ARG A 498 4.76 23.25 -2.37
CA ARG A 498 5.94 22.67 -3.01
C ARG A 498 5.62 21.69 -4.14
N ALA A 499 4.38 21.19 -4.22
CA ALA A 499 4.02 20.11 -5.14
C ALA A 499 4.33 20.42 -6.61
N GLY A 500 4.14 21.67 -7.06
CA GLY A 500 4.49 22.10 -8.43
C GLY A 500 5.97 22.03 -8.78
N LYS A 501 6.88 21.95 -7.80
CA LYS A 501 8.33 21.85 -8.02
C LYS A 501 8.81 20.43 -8.28
N TYR A 502 8.01 19.41 -7.97
CA TYR A 502 8.43 18.01 -8.06
C TYR A 502 8.30 17.42 -9.46
N GLU A 503 9.23 16.53 -9.83
CA GLU A 503 9.27 15.93 -11.17
C GLU A 503 8.27 14.78 -11.33
N LYS A 504 7.98 14.04 -10.24
CA LYS A 504 7.07 12.89 -10.23
C LYS A 504 5.87 13.10 -9.29
N ILE A 505 5.03 14.07 -9.61
CA ILE A 505 3.91 14.50 -8.75
C ILE A 505 2.86 13.39 -8.47
N LEU A 506 2.77 12.37 -9.33
CA LEU A 506 1.74 11.31 -9.19
C LEU A 506 1.88 10.51 -7.89
N GLN A 507 3.09 10.05 -7.52
CA GLN A 507 3.25 9.19 -6.33
C GLN A 507 2.91 9.93 -5.03
N PRO A 508 3.42 11.17 -4.80
CA PRO A 508 3.01 11.96 -3.65
C PRO A 508 1.52 12.35 -3.67
N ALA A 509 0.93 12.61 -4.83
CA ALA A 509 -0.51 12.90 -4.94
C ALA A 509 -1.37 11.70 -4.53
N VAL A 510 -0.94 10.48 -4.86
CA VAL A 510 -1.60 9.25 -4.42
C VAL A 510 -1.50 9.08 -2.91
N ALA A 511 -0.32 9.28 -2.32
CA ALA A 511 -0.14 9.22 -0.86
C ALA A 511 -1.02 10.25 -0.13
N ASN A 512 -1.08 11.48 -0.64
CA ASN A 512 -1.97 12.53 -0.13
C ASN A 512 -3.46 12.14 -0.25
N GLY A 513 -3.88 11.60 -1.39
CA GLY A 513 -5.25 11.13 -1.60
C GLY A 513 -5.64 10.03 -0.61
N LEU A 514 -4.76 9.05 -0.37
CA LEU A 514 -4.98 7.98 0.61
C LEU A 514 -5.02 8.49 2.05
N MET A 515 -4.15 9.45 2.40
CA MET A 515 -4.17 10.12 3.71
C MET A 515 -5.50 10.83 3.96
N LEU A 516 -6.00 11.59 2.98
CA LEU A 516 -7.26 12.31 3.08
C LEU A 516 -8.48 11.38 3.08
N LEU A 517 -8.42 10.28 2.33
CA LEU A 517 -9.42 9.22 2.40
C LEU A 517 -9.52 8.65 3.82
N ALA A 518 -8.38 8.26 4.41
CA ALA A 518 -8.33 7.74 5.78
C ALA A 518 -8.83 8.80 6.79
N CYS A 519 -8.51 10.07 6.58
CA CYS A 519 -9.00 11.18 7.39
C CYS A 519 -10.53 11.28 7.37
N ILE A 520 -11.16 11.24 6.19
CA ILE A 520 -12.61 11.36 6.03
C ILE A 520 -13.33 10.18 6.71
N VAL A 521 -12.83 8.95 6.53
CA VAL A 521 -13.40 7.75 7.15
C VAL A 521 -13.27 7.79 8.67
N LEU A 522 -12.15 8.31 9.19
CA LEU A 522 -12.01 8.50 10.63
C LEU A 522 -13.00 9.55 11.15
N SER A 523 -13.06 10.71 10.50
CA SER A 523 -13.93 11.81 10.91
C SER A 523 -15.42 11.48 10.81
N SER A 524 -15.83 10.54 9.96
CA SER A 524 -17.24 10.13 9.87
C SER A 524 -17.76 9.37 11.10
N ASN A 525 -16.85 8.80 11.90
CA ASN A 525 -17.20 8.03 13.09
C ASN A 525 -17.24 8.89 14.37
N SER A 526 -16.96 10.18 14.24
CA SER A 526 -16.77 11.11 15.36
C SER A 526 -17.77 12.27 15.27
N ASP A 527 -17.35 13.48 14.87
CA ASP A 527 -18.23 14.65 14.75
C ASP A 527 -18.49 15.10 13.30
N SER A 528 -19.68 15.67 13.06
CA SER A 528 -20.05 16.25 11.77
C SER A 528 -19.14 17.42 11.33
N TRP A 529 -18.61 18.20 12.28
CA TRP A 529 -17.68 19.31 11.98
C TRP A 529 -16.30 18.80 11.55
N GLN A 530 -15.84 17.70 12.14
CA GLN A 530 -14.59 17.04 11.75
C GLN A 530 -14.72 16.44 10.34
N LEU A 531 -15.87 15.87 10.02
CA LEU A 531 -16.18 15.37 8.68
C LEU A 531 -16.18 16.50 7.65
N LEU A 532 -16.85 17.62 7.95
CA LEU A 532 -16.89 18.80 7.07
C LEU A 532 -15.48 19.34 6.78
N ILE A 533 -14.64 19.46 7.81
CA ILE A 533 -13.26 19.95 7.67
C ILE A 533 -12.42 18.98 6.83
N SER A 534 -12.58 17.67 7.01
CA SER A 534 -11.89 16.67 6.19
C SER A 534 -12.25 16.76 4.71
N PHE A 535 -13.53 16.96 4.39
CA PHE A 535 -13.97 17.21 3.00
C PHE A 535 -13.39 18.51 2.45
N LEU A 536 -13.34 19.58 3.26
CA LEU A 536 -12.77 20.86 2.86
C LEU A 536 -11.25 20.76 2.61
N MET A 537 -10.52 19.98 3.43
CA MET A 537 -9.11 19.66 3.19
C MET A 537 -8.92 18.92 1.87
N LEU A 538 -9.74 17.90 1.57
CA LEU A 538 -9.70 17.19 0.30
C LEU A 538 -9.99 18.12 -0.89
N PHE A 539 -10.98 18.99 -0.74
CA PHE A 539 -11.36 19.97 -1.76
C PHE A 539 -10.21 20.90 -2.12
N ILE A 540 -9.63 21.57 -1.12
CA ILE A 540 -8.52 22.51 -1.32
C ILE A 540 -7.30 21.78 -1.90
N SER A 541 -6.98 20.61 -1.33
CA SER A 541 -5.82 19.81 -1.74
C SER A 541 -5.94 19.33 -3.19
N SER A 542 -7.11 18.81 -3.59
CA SER A 542 -7.35 18.34 -4.96
C SER A 542 -7.25 19.46 -6.00
N ILE A 543 -7.86 20.62 -5.76
CA ILE A 543 -7.79 21.78 -6.68
C ILE A 543 -6.35 22.25 -6.84
N MET A 544 -5.64 22.48 -5.72
CA MET A 544 -4.26 22.97 -5.78
C MET A 544 -3.34 21.99 -6.52
N LEU A 545 -3.47 20.68 -6.28
CA LEU A 545 -2.65 19.68 -6.94
C LEU A 545 -2.98 19.53 -8.42
N VAL A 546 -4.26 19.58 -8.79
CA VAL A 546 -4.67 19.55 -10.19
C VAL A 546 -4.09 20.76 -10.92
N MET A 547 -4.30 21.98 -10.38
CA MET A 547 -3.75 23.20 -10.98
C MET A 547 -2.23 23.15 -11.13
N GLN A 548 -1.50 22.75 -10.07
CA GLN A 548 -0.04 22.71 -10.12
C GLN A 548 0.50 21.63 -11.03
N THR A 549 -0.13 20.45 -11.07
CA THR A 549 0.32 19.34 -11.91
C THR A 549 0.09 19.63 -13.38
N GLU A 550 -1.07 20.21 -13.71
CA GLU A 550 -1.47 20.52 -15.09
C GLU A 550 -0.56 21.54 -15.76
N ILE A 551 -0.08 22.54 -15.01
CA ILE A 551 0.94 23.48 -15.48
C ILE A 551 2.16 22.72 -16.00
N ARG A 552 2.68 21.76 -15.22
CA ARG A 552 3.94 21.08 -15.53
C ARG A 552 3.79 20.00 -16.60
N SER A 553 2.75 19.17 -16.52
CA SER A 553 2.49 18.16 -17.55
C SER A 553 2.20 18.83 -18.89
N GLY A 554 1.46 19.94 -18.88
CA GLY A 554 1.23 20.74 -20.07
C GLY A 554 2.52 21.34 -20.64
N LEU A 555 3.43 21.86 -19.81
CA LEU A 555 4.76 22.32 -20.26
C LEU A 555 5.60 21.19 -20.86
N LYS A 556 5.54 19.98 -20.29
CA LYS A 556 6.25 18.81 -20.82
C LYS A 556 5.69 18.39 -22.19
N ASP A 557 4.37 18.41 -22.34
CA ASP A 557 3.71 18.08 -23.61
C ASP A 557 3.95 19.16 -24.66
N ILE A 558 4.03 20.43 -24.27
CA ILE A 558 4.48 21.54 -25.13
C ILE A 558 5.93 21.34 -25.57
N ALA A 559 6.85 21.05 -24.64
CA ALA A 559 8.25 20.79 -24.97
C ALA A 559 8.39 19.59 -25.93
N LYS A 560 7.58 18.55 -25.74
CA LYS A 560 7.50 17.41 -26.66
C LYS A 560 6.98 17.83 -28.04
N ARG A 561 5.88 18.61 -28.10
CA ARG A 561 5.34 19.17 -29.34
C ARG A 561 6.36 20.04 -30.07
N GLU A 562 7.08 20.89 -29.35
CA GLU A 562 8.11 21.78 -29.89
C GLU A 562 9.30 20.99 -30.44
N SER A 563 9.79 19.97 -29.72
CA SER A 563 10.86 19.08 -30.22
C SER A 563 10.47 18.34 -31.50
N LEU A 564 9.21 17.91 -31.62
CA LEU A 564 8.70 17.28 -32.84
C LEU A 564 8.61 18.28 -34.00
N MET A 565 8.16 19.51 -33.72
CA MET A 565 8.12 20.59 -34.71
C MET A 565 9.52 20.97 -35.21
N GLU A 566 10.50 21.01 -34.32
CA GLU A 566 11.89 21.30 -34.68
C GLU A 566 12.48 20.20 -35.57
N ASN A 567 12.27 18.93 -35.20
CA ASN A 567 12.67 17.78 -36.02
C ASN A 567 12.04 17.81 -37.41
N LEU A 568 10.76 18.20 -37.51
CA LEU A 568 10.08 18.36 -38.81
C LEU A 568 10.66 19.49 -39.64
N ARG A 569 10.89 20.67 -39.04
CA ARG A 569 11.53 21.79 -39.74
C ARG A 569 12.90 21.40 -40.26
N ARG A 570 13.70 20.66 -39.48
CA ARG A 570 15.00 20.14 -39.92
C ARG A 570 14.84 19.16 -41.10
N LYS A 571 13.93 18.19 -41.02
CA LYS A 571 13.65 17.25 -42.13
C LYS A 571 13.21 18.00 -43.40
N GLN A 572 12.38 19.03 -43.28
CA GLN A 572 11.95 19.86 -44.40
C GLN A 572 13.07 20.71 -45.00
N LEU A 573 13.95 21.28 -44.16
CA LEU A 573 15.13 22.03 -44.62
C LEU A 573 16.13 21.13 -45.35
N VAL A 574 16.36 19.92 -44.83
CA VAL A 574 17.18 18.89 -45.49
C VAL A 574 16.58 18.52 -46.85
N LYS A 575 15.26 18.25 -46.91
CA LYS A 575 14.56 17.94 -48.16
C LYS A 575 14.71 19.07 -49.19
N LYS A 576 14.45 20.32 -48.78
CA LYS A 576 14.55 21.50 -49.65
C LYS A 576 15.97 21.71 -50.17
N HIS A 577 16.98 21.55 -49.32
CA HIS A 577 18.38 21.70 -49.73
C HIS A 577 18.85 20.59 -50.69
N LEU A 578 18.36 19.36 -50.51
CA LEU A 578 18.64 18.26 -51.44
C LEU A 578 17.92 18.43 -52.79
N GLU A 579 16.70 18.98 -52.79
CA GLU A 579 15.94 19.30 -54.01
C GLU A 579 16.55 20.46 -54.81
N GLU A 580 17.17 21.44 -54.13
CA GLU A 580 17.91 22.54 -54.75
C GLU A 580 19.30 22.11 -55.29
N GLY A 581 19.68 20.83 -55.14
CA GLY A 581 20.92 20.26 -55.66
C GLY A 581 22.16 20.41 -54.77
N GLY A 582 21.99 20.80 -53.51
CA GLY A 582 23.07 20.95 -52.53
C GLY A 582 23.67 19.61 -52.08
N THR A 583 24.97 19.60 -51.79
CA THR A 583 25.66 18.39 -51.30
C THR A 583 25.55 18.22 -49.79
N LEU A 584 25.55 16.97 -49.29
CA LEU A 584 25.42 16.66 -47.86
C LEU A 584 26.53 17.32 -47.00
N GLU A 585 27.69 17.59 -47.60
CA GLU A 585 28.82 18.29 -46.98
C GLU A 585 28.58 19.79 -46.80
N GLU A 586 27.88 20.46 -47.74
CA GLU A 586 27.49 21.88 -47.63
C GLU A 586 26.41 22.07 -46.55
N LEU A 587 25.46 21.13 -46.46
CA LEU A 587 24.45 21.12 -45.41
C LEU A 587 25.09 20.92 -44.02
N ASN A 588 26.06 20.00 -43.90
CA ASN A 588 26.81 19.78 -42.66
C ASN A 588 27.60 21.02 -42.23
N GLN A 589 28.09 21.85 -43.16
CA GLN A 589 28.74 23.12 -42.83
C GLN A 589 27.76 24.21 -42.38
N MET A 590 26.52 24.22 -42.90
CA MET A 590 25.47 25.15 -42.46
C MET A 590 24.85 24.76 -41.11
N VAL A 591 24.68 23.47 -40.85
CA VAL A 591 24.07 22.94 -39.61
C VAL A 591 25.04 22.96 -38.42
N ASN A 592 26.36 22.91 -38.66
CA ASN A 592 27.39 22.98 -37.62
C ASN A 592 27.49 24.34 -36.87
N LYS A 593 26.55 25.26 -37.09
CA LYS A 593 26.45 26.50 -36.32
C LYS A 593 25.50 26.45 -35.12
N GLU A 594 24.80 25.36 -34.85
CA GLU A 594 24.19 25.11 -33.53
C GLU A 594 23.83 23.63 -33.35
N ASP A 595 24.09 23.12 -32.14
CA ASP A 595 24.24 21.70 -31.77
C ASP A 595 23.14 20.74 -32.26
N SER A 596 23.56 19.66 -32.90
CA SER A 596 23.09 18.29 -32.58
C SER A 596 23.78 17.23 -33.45
N LYS A 597 24.77 16.57 -32.84
CA LYS A 597 25.26 15.26 -33.32
C LYS A 597 24.24 14.21 -32.92
N GLU A 598 23.42 13.77 -33.85
CA GLU A 598 23.01 12.37 -33.94
C GLU A 598 22.29 12.09 -35.27
N ILE A 599 22.63 10.95 -35.87
CA ILE A 599 21.96 10.30 -37.01
C ILE A 599 22.39 10.80 -38.40
N ILE A 600 23.51 10.26 -38.90
CA ILE A 600 23.69 10.04 -40.35
C ILE A 600 24.23 8.62 -40.55
N GLN A 601 23.32 7.70 -40.86
CA GLN A 601 23.62 6.51 -41.64
C GLN A 601 22.46 6.32 -42.64
N ALA A 602 22.61 6.85 -43.85
CA ALA A 602 21.92 6.33 -45.01
C ALA A 602 22.62 6.72 -46.32
N SER A 603 23.09 5.68 -47.01
CA SER A 603 22.87 5.41 -48.45
C SER A 603 23.29 6.47 -49.47
N GLU A 604 24.34 6.14 -50.22
CA GLU A 604 24.67 6.77 -51.50
C GLU A 604 23.57 6.59 -52.56
N ARG A 605 23.36 7.69 -53.29
CA ARG A 605 22.78 7.82 -54.65
C ARG A 605 21.29 7.55 -54.85
N GLY A 606 20.66 8.56 -55.43
CA GLY A 606 19.36 8.51 -56.08
C GLY A 606 18.42 9.54 -55.46
N VAL A 607 17.83 10.39 -56.30
CA VAL A 607 16.72 11.27 -55.92
C VAL A 607 15.63 10.40 -55.31
N ILE A 608 15.49 10.42 -53.99
CA ILE A 608 14.46 9.69 -53.27
C ILE A 608 13.56 10.74 -52.64
N ASP A 609 12.29 10.71 -53.02
CA ASP A 609 11.23 11.35 -52.24
C ASP A 609 11.31 10.73 -50.84
N VAL A 610 11.81 11.48 -49.86
CA VAL A 610 12.00 11.00 -48.49
C VAL A 610 10.62 10.78 -47.90
N VAL A 611 10.10 9.56 -48.04
CA VAL A 611 8.85 9.15 -47.40
C VAL A 611 9.18 8.75 -45.97
N ASP A 612 8.79 9.58 -45.01
CA ASP A 612 9.01 9.35 -43.59
C ASP A 612 8.17 8.14 -43.14
N PRO A 613 8.77 7.00 -42.74
CA PRO A 613 8.05 5.76 -42.44
C PRO A 613 7.04 5.91 -41.29
N GLU A 614 7.31 6.83 -40.35
CA GLU A 614 6.40 7.17 -39.26
C GLU A 614 5.11 7.85 -39.77
N LEU A 615 5.20 8.67 -40.83
CA LEU A 615 4.06 9.33 -41.45
C LEU A 615 3.16 8.32 -42.18
N ILE A 616 3.75 7.32 -42.84
CA ILE A 616 3.02 6.21 -43.47
C ILE A 616 2.28 5.39 -42.41
N GLU A 617 2.94 5.05 -41.28
CA GLU A 617 2.30 4.29 -40.20
C GLU A 617 1.10 5.05 -39.61
N LEU A 618 1.21 6.37 -39.44
CA LEU A 618 0.13 7.21 -38.95
C LEU A 618 -1.03 7.33 -39.96
N LEU A 619 -0.71 7.49 -41.26
CA LEU A 619 -1.70 7.46 -42.34
C LEU A 619 -2.39 6.09 -42.43
N GLU A 620 -1.67 4.99 -42.27
CA GLU A 620 -2.22 3.65 -42.28
C GLU A 620 -3.12 3.39 -41.06
N LYS A 621 -2.69 3.81 -39.86
CA LYS A 621 -3.53 3.78 -38.64
C LYS A 621 -4.81 4.60 -38.83
N ARG A 622 -4.74 5.75 -39.49
CA ARG A 622 -5.92 6.59 -39.80
C ARG A 622 -6.82 5.96 -40.86
N LYS A 623 -6.25 5.38 -41.90
CA LYS A 623 -6.98 4.65 -42.93
C LYS A 623 -7.71 3.44 -42.32
N LYS A 624 -7.04 2.69 -41.42
CA LYS A 624 -7.65 1.62 -40.62
C LYS A 624 -8.79 2.13 -39.73
N LYS A 625 -8.68 3.35 -39.19
CA LYS A 625 -9.71 4.01 -38.37
C LYS A 625 -10.76 4.80 -39.17
N LYS A 626 -10.71 4.79 -40.52
CA LYS A 626 -11.57 5.59 -41.43
C LYS A 626 -11.60 7.10 -41.07
N LEU A 627 -10.47 7.64 -40.61
CA LEU A 627 -10.32 9.06 -40.31
C LEU A 627 -9.86 9.84 -41.55
N ASN A 628 -10.08 11.16 -41.55
CA ASN A 628 -9.68 12.02 -42.67
C ASN A 628 -8.15 11.92 -42.91
N THR A 629 -7.77 11.66 -44.16
CA THR A 629 -6.38 11.46 -44.60
C THR A 629 -5.80 12.70 -45.28
N ASN A 630 -6.65 13.67 -45.64
CA ASN A 630 -6.26 14.95 -46.24
C ASN A 630 -5.90 15.97 -45.15
N LEU A 631 -4.82 15.73 -44.42
CA LEU A 631 -4.25 16.65 -43.44
C LEU A 631 -2.80 16.93 -43.83
N SER A 632 -2.31 18.15 -43.56
CA SER A 632 -0.90 18.47 -43.84
C SER A 632 0.05 17.59 -43.01
N ASP A 633 1.25 17.29 -43.50
CA ASP A 633 2.24 16.46 -42.79
C ASP A 633 2.52 16.97 -41.37
N SER A 634 2.50 18.30 -41.20
CA SER A 634 2.58 18.97 -39.90
C SER A 634 1.38 18.68 -38.99
N GLU A 635 0.15 18.74 -39.51
CA GLU A 635 -1.06 18.45 -38.73
C GLU A 635 -1.16 16.96 -38.37
N LEU A 636 -0.63 16.07 -39.20
CA LEU A 636 -0.67 14.63 -38.99
C LEU A 636 0.18 14.19 -37.79
N LEU A 637 1.34 14.82 -37.60
CA LEU A 637 2.25 14.56 -36.47
C LEU A 637 1.87 15.35 -35.21
N LEU A 638 1.30 16.55 -35.36
CA LEU A 638 0.89 17.39 -34.24
C LEU A 638 -0.36 16.90 -33.52
N GLN A 639 -1.25 16.19 -34.21
CA GLN A 639 -2.56 15.81 -33.67
C GLN A 639 -2.52 14.62 -32.68
N ASP A 640 -1.42 13.88 -32.60
CA ASP A 640 -1.29 12.72 -31.70
C ASP A 640 -0.80 13.08 -30.28
N VAL A 641 -0.49 14.36 -30.01
CA VAL A 641 -0.16 14.84 -28.67
C VAL A 641 -1.45 15.23 -27.93
N HIS A 642 -2.13 14.22 -27.37
CA HIS A 642 -3.27 14.44 -26.49
C HIS A 642 -2.84 14.54 -25.03
N TYR A 643 -3.30 15.59 -24.36
CA TYR A 643 -3.13 15.74 -22.93
C TYR A 643 -4.03 14.75 -22.17
N ARG A 644 -3.45 14.03 -21.20
CA ARG A 644 -4.18 13.13 -20.28
C ARG A 644 -4.07 13.64 -18.84
N PRO A 645 -5.16 14.19 -18.26
CA PRO A 645 -5.14 14.74 -16.91
C PRO A 645 -5.22 13.66 -15.82
N VAL A 646 -4.16 12.84 -15.69
CA VAL A 646 -4.12 11.65 -14.80
C VAL A 646 -4.36 12.00 -13.32
N VAL A 647 -3.79 13.09 -12.82
CA VAL A 647 -3.96 13.49 -11.40
C VAL A 647 -5.39 13.95 -11.12
N MET A 648 -6.00 14.70 -12.02
CA MET A 648 -7.40 15.10 -11.89
C MET A 648 -8.33 13.88 -11.94
N LEU A 649 -8.10 12.93 -12.85
CA LEU A 649 -8.87 11.68 -12.91
C LEU A 649 -8.75 10.86 -11.63
N PHE A 650 -7.56 10.83 -11.02
CA PHE A 650 -7.34 10.16 -9.74
C PHE A 650 -8.18 10.79 -8.61
N PHE A 651 -8.19 12.13 -8.49
CA PHE A 651 -9.01 12.80 -7.47
C PHE A 651 -10.52 12.63 -7.71
N ILE A 652 -10.97 12.71 -8.97
CA ILE A 652 -12.35 12.41 -9.34
C ILE A 652 -12.72 10.97 -8.92
N GLY A 653 -11.84 10.00 -9.17
CA GLY A 653 -12.02 8.61 -8.73
C GLY A 653 -12.12 8.46 -7.20
N ILE A 654 -11.25 9.13 -6.44
CA ILE A 654 -11.32 9.14 -4.97
C ILE A 654 -12.65 9.72 -4.49
N ILE A 655 -13.07 10.86 -5.05
CA ILE A 655 -14.30 11.53 -4.64
C ILE A 655 -15.50 10.62 -4.88
N PHE A 656 -15.59 9.97 -6.03
CA PHE A 656 -16.67 9.02 -6.31
C PHE A 656 -16.62 7.76 -5.44
N ALA A 657 -15.44 7.28 -5.07
CA ALA A 657 -15.31 6.18 -4.11
C ALA A 657 -15.84 6.58 -2.72
N ILE A 658 -15.48 7.79 -2.25
CA ILE A 658 -15.93 8.33 -0.97
C ILE A 658 -17.43 8.56 -0.98
N THR A 659 -17.94 9.36 -1.91
CA THR A 659 -19.36 9.69 -1.97
C THR A 659 -20.21 8.46 -2.29
N GLY A 660 -19.70 7.52 -3.09
CA GLY A 660 -20.35 6.23 -3.33
C GLY A 660 -20.46 5.38 -2.07
N TYR A 661 -19.39 5.29 -1.26
CA TYR A 661 -19.42 4.58 0.03
C TYR A 661 -20.43 5.20 1.00
N PHE A 662 -20.42 6.53 1.18
CA PHE A 662 -21.37 7.20 2.06
C PHE A 662 -22.81 7.13 1.56
N SER A 663 -23.03 7.14 0.24
CA SER A 663 -24.36 6.95 -0.36
C SER A 663 -24.91 5.54 -0.14
N PHE A 664 -24.05 4.52 -0.11
CA PHE A 664 -24.45 3.13 0.08
C PHE A 664 -24.60 2.73 1.56
N SER A 665 -23.84 3.35 2.47
CA SER A 665 -23.69 2.90 3.86
C SER A 665 -25.02 2.90 4.65
N PRO A 666 -25.51 1.73 5.12
CA PRO A 666 -26.80 1.61 5.80
C PRO A 666 -26.92 2.40 7.12
N SER A 667 -25.80 2.59 7.83
CA SER A 667 -25.77 3.26 9.15
C SER A 667 -25.97 4.77 9.11
N LEU A 668 -25.83 5.39 7.93
CA LEU A 668 -25.93 6.84 7.73
C LEU A 668 -27.14 7.24 6.86
N SER A 669 -27.81 6.27 6.24
CA SER A 669 -28.78 6.51 5.16
C SER A 669 -30.25 6.40 5.58
N ASP A 670 -30.60 6.74 6.83
CA ASP A 670 -31.95 6.53 7.38
C ASP A 670 -33.10 7.24 6.64
N SER A 671 -32.81 8.17 5.72
CA SER A 671 -33.85 8.93 4.99
C SER A 671 -33.57 9.20 3.51
N GLY A 672 -32.57 8.56 2.88
CA GLY A 672 -32.17 8.85 1.49
C GLY A 672 -31.59 10.26 1.24
N SER A 673 -31.77 11.19 2.17
CA SER A 673 -31.27 12.57 2.14
C SER A 673 -29.74 12.68 2.09
N VAL A 674 -29.05 11.78 2.80
CA VAL A 674 -27.58 11.70 2.80
C VAL A 674 -27.05 11.29 1.43
N ALA A 675 -27.69 10.33 0.76
CA ALA A 675 -27.32 9.93 -0.61
C ALA A 675 -27.51 11.10 -1.59
N ASN A 676 -28.60 11.87 -1.46
CA ASN A 676 -28.84 13.07 -2.26
C ASN A 676 -27.75 14.14 -2.02
N ALA A 677 -27.35 14.36 -0.77
CA ALA A 677 -26.28 15.30 -0.41
C ALA A 677 -24.92 14.86 -0.96
N MET A 678 -24.57 13.58 -0.86
CA MET A 678 -23.31 13.03 -1.38
C MET A 678 -23.24 13.10 -2.91
N LEU A 679 -24.36 12.87 -3.60
CA LEU A 679 -24.46 13.06 -5.05
C LEU A 679 -24.19 14.52 -5.44
N LEU A 680 -24.76 15.48 -4.70
CA LEU A 680 -24.54 16.91 -4.92
C LEU A 680 -23.09 17.32 -4.65
N ILE A 681 -22.49 16.84 -3.56
CA ILE A 681 -21.07 17.08 -3.25
C ILE A 681 -20.19 16.53 -4.38
N ALA A 682 -20.44 15.30 -4.84
CA ALA A 682 -19.72 14.70 -5.96
C ALA A 682 -19.84 15.53 -7.25
N ALA A 683 -21.03 16.07 -7.53
CA ALA A 683 -21.30 16.94 -8.67
C ALA A 683 -20.48 18.23 -8.60
N ILE A 684 -20.58 18.96 -7.48
CA ILE A 684 -19.89 20.25 -7.28
C ILE A 684 -18.38 20.08 -7.40
N PHE A 685 -17.82 19.07 -6.74
CA PHE A 685 -16.39 18.77 -6.83
C PHE A 685 -15.96 18.46 -8.27
N SER A 686 -16.70 17.60 -8.97
CA SER A 686 -16.39 17.22 -10.35
C SER A 686 -16.42 18.42 -11.29
N VAL A 687 -17.43 19.28 -11.19
CA VAL A 687 -17.54 20.51 -12.00
C VAL A 687 -16.33 21.41 -11.78
N ILE A 688 -15.93 21.61 -10.52
CA ILE A 688 -14.82 22.50 -10.17
C ILE A 688 -13.47 21.93 -10.65
N LEU A 689 -13.24 20.62 -10.50
CA LEU A 689 -12.03 19.96 -11.00
C LEU A 689 -11.95 20.00 -12.53
N ILE A 690 -13.07 19.74 -13.22
CA ILE A 690 -13.13 19.87 -14.69
C ILE A 690 -12.87 21.33 -15.11
N ALA A 691 -13.48 22.31 -14.42
CA ALA A 691 -13.29 23.72 -14.73
C ALA A 691 -11.83 24.16 -14.53
N ALA A 692 -11.20 23.74 -13.44
CA ALA A 692 -9.77 23.98 -13.19
C ALA A 692 -8.91 23.40 -14.32
N SER A 693 -9.20 22.16 -14.71
CA SER A 693 -8.51 21.48 -15.81
C SER A 693 -8.65 22.19 -17.15
N ARG A 694 -9.88 22.56 -17.50
CA ARG A 694 -10.18 23.20 -18.79
C ARG A 694 -9.62 24.61 -18.88
N TRP A 695 -9.67 25.39 -17.80
CA TRP A 695 -9.03 26.70 -17.74
C TRP A 695 -7.56 26.54 -18.11
N ARG A 696 -6.86 25.57 -17.53
CA ARG A 696 -5.44 25.40 -17.79
C ARG A 696 -5.14 24.88 -19.20
N THR A 697 -5.89 23.92 -19.71
CA THR A 697 -5.67 23.41 -21.09
C THR A 697 -5.91 24.48 -22.15
N LYS A 698 -6.83 25.43 -21.89
CA LYS A 698 -7.09 26.55 -22.79
C LYS A 698 -5.93 27.54 -22.84
N GLU A 699 -5.26 27.78 -21.70
CA GLU A 699 -4.08 28.65 -21.63
C GLU A 699 -2.88 28.06 -22.39
N LEU A 700 -2.82 26.72 -22.49
CA LEU A 700 -1.71 25.97 -23.09
C LEU A 700 -1.96 25.52 -24.54
N ASP A 701 -3.12 25.83 -25.11
CA ASP A 701 -3.55 25.43 -26.47
C ASP A 701 -3.34 23.93 -26.76
N LEU A 702 -3.66 23.09 -25.78
CA LEU A 702 -3.59 21.63 -25.88
C LEU A 702 -4.99 21.01 -25.99
N SER A 703 -5.14 20.00 -26.85
CA SER A 703 -6.36 19.20 -26.92
C SER A 703 -6.37 18.08 -25.89
N MET A 704 -7.47 17.93 -25.16
CA MET A 704 -7.68 16.82 -24.24
C MET A 704 -7.99 15.53 -25.00
N SER A 705 -7.61 14.38 -24.43
CA SER A 705 -8.04 13.09 -24.99
C SER A 705 -9.57 12.95 -24.97
N ASP A 706 -10.16 12.53 -26.08
CA ASP A 706 -11.61 12.32 -26.21
C ASP A 706 -11.98 10.82 -26.03
N ILE A 707 -13.12 10.53 -25.38
CA ILE A 707 -13.81 9.23 -25.38
C ILE A 707 -15.20 9.43 -25.99
N ILE A 708 -15.50 8.71 -27.07
CA ILE A 708 -16.80 8.75 -27.78
C ILE A 708 -17.24 10.22 -28.03
N GLY A 709 -16.29 11.08 -28.44
CA GLY A 709 -16.58 12.47 -28.84
C GLY A 709 -16.72 13.51 -27.72
N ILE A 710 -16.45 13.16 -26.45
CA ILE A 710 -16.37 14.10 -25.31
C ILE A 710 -14.99 14.01 -24.65
N GLU A 711 -14.53 15.10 -24.04
CA GLU A 711 -13.30 15.14 -23.25
C GLU A 711 -13.34 14.10 -22.10
N LEU A 712 -12.24 13.35 -21.96
CA LEU A 712 -12.08 12.27 -20.96
C LEU A 712 -12.52 12.64 -19.53
N PRO A 713 -12.15 13.81 -18.96
CA PRO A 713 -12.64 14.24 -17.64
C PRO A 713 -14.16 14.21 -17.50
N ILE A 714 -14.86 14.73 -18.50
CA ILE A 714 -16.31 14.90 -18.46
C ILE A 714 -16.99 13.54 -18.61
N ALA A 715 -16.49 12.70 -19.53
CA ALA A 715 -16.98 11.34 -19.71
C ALA A 715 -16.86 10.51 -18.42
N VAL A 716 -15.70 10.57 -17.75
CA VAL A 716 -15.47 9.89 -16.47
C VAL A 716 -16.36 10.47 -15.37
N SER A 717 -16.58 11.79 -15.33
CA SER A 717 -17.49 12.39 -14.36
C SER A 717 -18.96 12.01 -14.57
N MET A 718 -19.43 11.93 -15.81
CA MET A 718 -20.79 11.47 -16.14
C MET A 718 -20.99 9.99 -15.74
N GLY A 719 -20.01 9.12 -16.04
CA GLY A 719 -20.03 7.72 -15.61
C GLY A 719 -19.89 7.53 -14.09
N GLY A 720 -19.05 8.33 -13.44
CA GLY A 720 -18.84 8.22 -12.00
C GLY A 720 -20.03 8.74 -11.18
N ILE A 721 -20.67 9.83 -11.59
CA ILE A 721 -21.86 10.33 -10.87
C ILE A 721 -23.07 9.42 -11.02
N THR A 722 -23.20 8.75 -12.17
CA THR A 722 -24.22 7.71 -12.34
C THR A 722 -23.96 6.49 -11.46
N LEU A 723 -22.69 6.12 -11.25
CA LEU A 723 -22.33 5.09 -10.28
C LEU A 723 -22.68 5.49 -8.85
N VAL A 724 -22.39 6.74 -8.44
CA VAL A 724 -22.76 7.26 -7.11
C VAL A 724 -24.28 7.25 -6.91
N TYR A 725 -25.04 7.65 -7.94
CA TYR A 725 -26.50 7.57 -7.94
C TYR A 725 -26.97 6.13 -7.73
N LEU A 726 -26.46 5.17 -8.52
CA LEU A 726 -26.81 3.75 -8.40
C LEU A 726 -26.54 3.21 -7.00
N LEU A 727 -25.34 3.45 -6.45
CA LEU A 727 -24.95 3.03 -5.11
C LEU A 727 -25.90 3.59 -4.04
N GLY A 728 -26.33 4.85 -4.18
CA GLY A 728 -27.33 5.46 -3.31
C GLY A 728 -28.71 4.78 -3.42
N ARG A 729 -29.10 4.30 -4.61
CA ARG A 729 -30.38 3.59 -4.83
C ARG A 729 -30.37 2.12 -4.41
N VAL A 730 -29.21 1.52 -4.19
CA VAL A 730 -29.08 0.15 -3.65
C VAL A 730 -29.13 0.15 -2.11
N SER A 731 -28.91 1.31 -1.46
CA SER A 731 -28.95 1.42 -0.01
C SER A 731 -30.31 1.04 0.59
N SER A 732 -30.33 0.53 1.82
CA SER A 732 -31.55 0.08 2.52
C SER A 732 -32.57 1.18 2.77
N GLY A 733 -32.14 2.45 2.74
CA GLY A 733 -33.02 3.62 2.89
C GLY A 733 -33.66 4.12 1.59
N ALA A 734 -33.34 3.53 0.44
CA ALA A 734 -33.86 3.99 -0.84
C ALA A 734 -35.23 3.37 -1.16
N ILE A 735 -36.24 4.22 -1.38
CA ILE A 735 -37.61 3.81 -1.69
C ILE A 735 -37.97 4.30 -3.09
N LEU A 736 -38.70 3.49 -3.87
CA LEU A 736 -39.10 3.82 -5.24
C LEU A 736 -39.95 5.11 -5.34
N GLU A 737 -40.66 5.49 -4.28
CA GLU A 737 -41.48 6.71 -4.18
C GLU A 737 -40.65 8.01 -4.05
N ASP A 738 -39.42 7.95 -3.54
CA ASP A 738 -38.52 9.10 -3.54
C ASP A 738 -37.52 9.01 -4.70
N GLN A 739 -37.72 9.83 -5.73
CA GLN A 739 -36.86 9.91 -6.91
C GLN A 739 -36.11 11.26 -7.01
N MET A 740 -35.97 12.02 -5.91
CA MET A 740 -35.26 13.31 -5.96
C MET A 740 -33.80 13.19 -6.39
N SER A 741 -33.15 12.05 -6.07
CA SER A 741 -31.82 11.69 -6.57
C SER A 741 -31.75 11.62 -8.10
N LEU A 742 -32.80 11.15 -8.78
CA LEU A 742 -32.88 11.09 -10.24
C LEU A 742 -32.94 12.50 -10.83
N LEU A 743 -33.71 13.40 -10.21
CA LEU A 743 -33.77 14.80 -10.62
C LEU A 743 -32.39 15.47 -10.55
N ILE A 744 -31.67 15.27 -9.44
CA ILE A 744 -30.31 15.79 -9.26
C ILE A 744 -29.38 15.22 -10.35
N LEU A 745 -29.46 13.91 -10.61
CA LEU A 745 -28.65 13.26 -11.64
C LEU A 745 -28.89 13.89 -13.03
N VAL A 746 -30.16 14.05 -13.45
CA VAL A 746 -30.50 14.63 -14.76
C VAL A 746 -29.96 16.06 -14.88
N ILE A 747 -30.15 16.90 -13.85
CA ILE A 747 -29.64 18.27 -13.83
C ILE A 747 -28.11 18.29 -13.97
N VAL A 748 -27.40 17.42 -13.26
CA VAL A 748 -25.94 17.39 -13.29
C VAL A 748 -25.41 16.86 -14.63
N LEU A 749 -26.05 15.85 -15.22
CA LEU A 749 -25.71 15.36 -16.56
C LEU A 749 -25.92 16.44 -17.64
N LEU A 750 -27.01 17.23 -17.54
CA LEU A 750 -27.24 18.38 -18.40
C LEU A 750 -26.15 19.45 -18.23
N LEU A 751 -25.74 19.74 -17.00
CA LEU A 751 -24.63 20.66 -16.73
C LEU A 751 -23.33 20.16 -17.38
N PHE A 752 -22.98 18.89 -17.22
CA PHE A 752 -21.78 18.31 -17.85
C PHE A 752 -21.84 18.36 -19.39
N ALA A 753 -23.00 18.12 -19.99
CA ALA A 753 -23.17 18.24 -21.44
C ALA A 753 -23.00 19.69 -21.92
N ILE A 754 -23.49 20.68 -21.18
CA ILE A 754 -23.24 22.10 -21.47
C ILE A 754 -21.74 22.39 -21.39
N PHE A 755 -21.05 21.92 -20.35
CA PHE A 755 -19.60 22.07 -20.21
C PHE A 755 -18.84 21.41 -21.37
N ALA A 756 -19.25 20.23 -21.84
CA ALA A 756 -18.60 19.52 -22.93
C ALA A 756 -18.63 20.29 -24.28
N VAL A 757 -19.66 21.10 -24.48
CA VAL A 757 -19.86 21.87 -25.72
C VAL A 757 -19.29 23.29 -25.59
N TRP A 758 -19.26 23.86 -24.38
CA TRP A 758 -18.88 25.25 -24.15
C TRP A 758 -17.46 25.56 -24.66
N GLY A 759 -17.35 26.57 -25.53
CA GLY A 759 -16.07 27.10 -26.02
C GLY A 759 -15.31 26.18 -26.97
N LYS A 760 -15.99 25.26 -27.67
CA LYS A 760 -15.40 24.37 -28.68
C LYS A 760 -15.85 24.72 -30.09
N GLU A 761 -14.97 24.47 -31.06
CA GLU A 761 -15.20 24.76 -32.48
C GLU A 761 -15.86 23.58 -33.21
N ASP A 762 -15.65 22.34 -32.75
CA ASP A 762 -16.20 21.10 -33.34
C ASP A 762 -17.61 20.74 -32.83
N LEU A 763 -18.51 21.74 -32.80
CA LEU A 763 -19.87 21.63 -32.28
C LEU A 763 -20.69 20.50 -32.93
N GLY A 764 -20.49 20.28 -34.24
CA GLY A 764 -21.22 19.26 -35.00
C GLY A 764 -20.96 17.82 -34.56
N ARG A 765 -19.81 17.55 -33.90
CA ARG A 765 -19.46 16.23 -33.33
C ARG A 765 -19.75 16.17 -31.84
N ARG A 766 -19.44 17.24 -31.09
CA ARG A 766 -19.54 17.26 -29.62
C ARG A 766 -20.97 17.31 -29.10
N ILE A 767 -21.89 18.01 -29.78
CA ILE A 767 -23.28 18.11 -29.33
C ILE A 767 -23.97 16.74 -29.33
N PRO A 768 -24.02 15.96 -30.44
CA PRO A 768 -24.63 14.63 -30.44
C PRO A 768 -23.96 13.67 -29.45
N SER A 769 -22.64 13.75 -29.33
CA SER A 769 -21.87 12.92 -28.39
C SER A 769 -22.22 13.21 -26.93
N SER A 770 -22.34 14.50 -26.56
CA SER A 770 -22.73 14.95 -25.21
C SER A 770 -24.12 14.46 -24.82
N ILE A 771 -25.04 14.53 -25.78
CA ILE A 771 -26.42 14.06 -25.65
C ILE A 771 -26.48 12.53 -25.50
N GLU A 772 -25.75 11.78 -26.33
CA GLU A 772 -25.72 10.32 -26.25
C GLU A 772 -25.15 9.84 -24.91
N TRP A 773 -24.17 10.54 -24.34
CA TRP A 773 -23.65 10.25 -23.00
C TRP A 773 -24.70 10.41 -21.91
N ILE A 774 -25.59 11.41 -21.99
CA ILE A 774 -26.74 11.49 -21.09
C ILE A 774 -27.61 10.24 -21.23
N GLY A 775 -27.88 9.80 -22.46
CA GLY A 775 -28.61 8.57 -22.74
C GLY A 775 -27.93 7.32 -22.16
N TYR A 776 -26.63 7.13 -22.39
CA TYR A 776 -25.85 6.02 -21.84
C TYR A 776 -25.91 5.97 -20.32
N CYS A 777 -25.76 7.14 -19.68
CA CYS A 777 -25.80 7.28 -18.23
C CYS A 777 -27.17 6.93 -17.64
N LEU A 778 -28.24 7.51 -18.18
CA LEU A 778 -29.60 7.31 -17.65
C LEU A 778 -30.12 5.89 -17.95
N ALA A 779 -30.04 5.44 -19.21
CA ALA A 779 -30.48 4.11 -19.59
C ALA A 779 -29.62 3.01 -18.95
N GLY A 780 -28.31 3.23 -18.85
CA GLY A 780 -27.40 2.35 -18.13
C GLY A 780 -27.77 2.25 -16.65
N SER A 781 -28.10 3.37 -15.99
CA SER A 781 -28.53 3.34 -14.59
C SER A 781 -29.84 2.58 -14.38
N SER A 782 -30.82 2.72 -15.28
CA SER A 782 -32.08 1.97 -15.20
C SER A 782 -31.89 0.47 -15.45
N MET A 783 -31.07 0.10 -16.44
CA MET A 783 -30.75 -1.30 -16.75
C MET A 783 -29.98 -1.99 -15.62
N ILE A 784 -28.93 -1.37 -15.10
CA ILE A 784 -28.14 -1.92 -14.00
C ILE A 784 -28.98 -1.99 -12.73
N GLY A 785 -29.78 -0.94 -12.46
CA GLY A 785 -30.68 -0.89 -11.32
C GLY A 785 -31.70 -2.03 -11.30
N LEU A 786 -32.24 -2.42 -12.46
CA LEU A 786 -33.13 -3.58 -12.60
C LEU A 786 -32.47 -4.89 -12.12
N PHE A 787 -31.21 -5.13 -12.48
CA PHE A 787 -30.50 -6.36 -12.11
C PHE A 787 -30.02 -6.40 -10.65
N ILE A 788 -29.74 -5.24 -10.06
CA ILE A 788 -29.25 -5.12 -8.67
C ILE A 788 -30.41 -4.86 -7.69
N PHE A 789 -31.66 -4.83 -8.16
CA PHE A 789 -32.85 -4.48 -7.36
C PHE A 789 -32.74 -3.09 -6.69
N ALA A 790 -32.07 -2.16 -7.35
CA ALA A 790 -32.00 -0.79 -6.89
C ALA A 790 -33.39 -0.13 -6.98
N ALA A 791 -33.65 0.87 -6.14
CA ALA A 791 -34.90 1.64 -6.16
C ALA A 791 -35.01 2.59 -7.37
N THR A 792 -34.49 2.23 -8.54
CA THR A 792 -34.58 3.00 -9.78
C THR A 792 -35.86 2.67 -10.55
N PRO A 793 -36.41 3.59 -11.36
CA PRO A 793 -37.52 3.27 -12.25
C PRO A 793 -37.15 2.12 -13.21
N PRO A 794 -38.00 1.08 -13.33
CA PRO A 794 -37.72 -0.05 -14.20
C PRO A 794 -37.81 0.39 -15.67
N PRO A 795 -36.90 -0.10 -16.53
CA PRO A 795 -36.90 0.32 -17.91
C PRO A 795 -38.11 -0.23 -18.66
N PHE A 796 -38.58 0.52 -19.67
CA PHE A 796 -39.76 0.18 -20.49
C PHE A 796 -41.08 0.03 -19.73
N VAL A 797 -41.17 0.36 -18.44
CA VAL A 797 -42.40 0.26 -17.64
C VAL A 797 -42.48 1.43 -16.64
N ILE A 798 -42.31 2.66 -17.15
CA ILE A 798 -42.29 3.86 -16.32
C ILE A 798 -43.69 4.48 -16.29
N ASP A 799 -44.27 4.49 -15.10
CA ASP A 799 -45.52 5.17 -14.79
C ASP A 799 -45.20 6.43 -13.96
N PRO A 800 -45.42 7.65 -14.49
CA PRO A 800 -45.16 8.91 -13.79
C PRO A 800 -46.17 9.26 -12.71
N LEU A 801 -47.33 8.59 -12.66
CA LEU A 801 -48.42 8.86 -11.70
C LEU A 801 -48.64 7.71 -10.72
N LYS A 802 -47.75 6.70 -10.71
CA LYS A 802 -47.80 5.53 -9.83
C LYS A 802 -47.95 5.87 -8.35
N PHE A 803 -47.28 6.92 -7.90
CA PHE A 803 -47.33 7.40 -6.52
C PHE A 803 -47.87 8.83 -6.47
N ASN A 804 -48.74 9.13 -5.50
CA ASN A 804 -49.27 10.49 -5.33
C ASN A 804 -48.32 11.36 -4.49
N SER A 805 -47.05 11.44 -4.90
CA SER A 805 -46.02 12.23 -4.21
C SER A 805 -45.27 13.14 -5.18
N LEU A 806 -45.02 14.38 -4.74
CA LEU A 806 -44.21 15.34 -5.50
C LEU A 806 -42.76 14.84 -5.68
N THR A 807 -42.24 14.05 -4.73
CA THR A 807 -40.88 13.47 -4.78
C THR A 807 -40.72 12.41 -5.86
N TYR A 808 -41.83 11.89 -6.41
CA TYR A 808 -41.85 10.93 -7.50
C TYR A 808 -42.22 11.60 -8.84
N ASN A 809 -43.31 12.35 -8.83
CA ASN A 809 -43.89 12.92 -10.05
C ASN A 809 -42.95 13.96 -10.68
N LEU A 810 -42.39 14.86 -9.88
CA LEU A 810 -41.54 15.94 -10.38
C LEU A 810 -40.28 15.42 -11.09
N PRO A 811 -39.48 14.50 -10.52
CA PRO A 811 -38.33 13.91 -11.23
C PRO A 811 -38.69 13.23 -12.55
N LEU A 812 -39.79 12.50 -12.62
CA LEU A 812 -40.18 11.73 -13.82
C LEU A 812 -40.67 12.63 -14.95
N PHE A 813 -41.49 13.64 -14.65
CA PHE A 813 -41.87 14.62 -15.65
C PHE A 813 -40.68 15.45 -16.11
N PHE A 814 -39.79 15.85 -15.18
CA PHE A 814 -38.57 16.58 -15.54
C PHE A 814 -37.64 15.78 -16.44
N LEU A 815 -37.48 14.47 -16.17
CA LEU A 815 -36.76 13.54 -17.05
C LEU A 815 -37.39 13.55 -18.44
N GLU A 816 -38.70 13.34 -18.57
CA GLU A 816 -39.38 13.27 -19.85
C GLU A 816 -39.24 14.58 -20.66
N PHE A 817 -39.42 15.75 -20.03
CA PHE A 817 -39.19 17.05 -20.67
C PHE A 817 -37.73 17.23 -21.12
N SER A 818 -36.77 16.77 -20.31
CA SER A 818 -35.35 16.82 -20.67
C SER A 818 -35.04 15.93 -21.86
N LEU A 819 -35.61 14.73 -21.94
CA LEU A 819 -35.46 13.83 -23.09
C LEU A 819 -36.01 14.48 -24.36
N ILE A 820 -37.23 15.05 -24.31
CA ILE A 820 -37.83 15.74 -25.46
C ILE A 820 -36.91 16.86 -25.97
N ALA A 821 -36.36 17.70 -25.09
CA ALA A 821 -35.44 18.77 -25.47
C ALA A 821 -34.18 18.22 -26.14
N ILE A 822 -33.58 17.18 -25.56
CA ILE A 822 -32.37 16.53 -26.05
C ILE A 822 -32.59 15.91 -27.45
N ILE A 823 -33.73 15.26 -27.68
CA ILE A 823 -34.11 14.64 -28.96
C ILE A 823 -34.22 15.70 -30.06
N LEU A 824 -34.87 16.83 -29.77
CA LEU A 824 -35.02 17.92 -30.73
C LEU A 824 -33.65 18.53 -31.10
N ILE A 825 -32.73 18.65 -30.14
CA ILE A 825 -31.38 19.13 -30.41
C ILE A 825 -30.62 18.12 -31.28
N TRP A 826 -30.68 16.84 -30.95
CA TRP A 826 -30.01 15.78 -31.72
C TRP A 826 -30.52 15.75 -33.17
N ASP A 827 -31.84 15.82 -33.37
CA ASP A 827 -32.46 15.87 -34.70
C ASP A 827 -32.02 17.10 -35.52
N ARG A 828 -31.94 18.26 -34.85
CA ARG A 828 -31.51 19.52 -35.47
C ARG A 828 -30.09 19.42 -36.02
N VAL A 829 -29.19 18.77 -35.27
CA VAL A 829 -27.79 18.59 -35.70
C VAL A 829 -27.72 17.65 -36.91
N ASP A 830 -28.46 16.53 -36.90
CA ASP A 830 -28.51 15.61 -38.03
C ASP A 830 -29.13 16.26 -39.28
N ALA A 831 -30.20 17.05 -39.11
CA ALA A 831 -30.81 17.83 -40.18
C ALA A 831 -29.83 18.83 -40.82
N MET A 832 -29.00 19.49 -40.00
CA MET A 832 -28.00 20.44 -40.48
C MET A 832 -26.85 19.75 -41.24
N ARG A 833 -26.51 18.50 -40.88
CA ARG A 833 -25.51 17.71 -41.62
C ARG A 833 -26.00 17.37 -43.02
N ILE A 834 -27.25 16.91 -43.15
CA ILE A 834 -27.89 16.67 -44.46
C ILE A 834 -27.91 17.96 -45.29
N LYS A 835 -28.32 19.08 -44.67
CA LYS A 835 -28.40 20.38 -45.38
C LYS A 835 -27.04 20.86 -45.89
N LYS A 836 -25.95 20.48 -45.22
CA LYS A 836 -24.57 20.86 -45.56
C LYS A 836 -23.84 19.79 -46.39
N ASP A 837 -24.54 18.74 -46.83
CA ASP A 837 -23.98 17.62 -47.58
C ASP A 837 -22.75 16.98 -46.90
N LEU A 838 -22.80 16.88 -45.57
CA LEU A 838 -21.74 16.26 -44.78
C LEU A 838 -21.98 14.75 -44.67
N PRO A 839 -20.91 13.92 -44.63
CA PRO A 839 -21.04 12.48 -44.52
C PRO A 839 -21.71 12.06 -43.20
N ASP A 840 -22.40 10.91 -43.23
CA ASP A 840 -22.98 10.30 -42.03
C ASP A 840 -21.87 9.97 -41.02
N HIS A 841 -22.14 10.29 -39.77
CA HIS A 841 -21.21 10.11 -38.66
C HIS A 841 -21.57 8.97 -37.72
N ARG A 842 -22.84 8.57 -37.64
CA ARG A 842 -23.30 7.56 -36.66
C ARG A 842 -23.69 6.24 -37.32
N GLY A 843 -24.10 6.27 -38.59
CA GLY A 843 -24.59 5.10 -39.30
C GLY A 843 -25.83 4.48 -38.66
N ASP A 844 -26.20 3.30 -39.15
CA ASP A 844 -27.37 2.53 -38.67
C ASP A 844 -27.29 2.22 -37.17
N SER A 845 -26.16 1.67 -36.73
CA SER A 845 -26.00 1.18 -35.36
C SER A 845 -26.09 2.29 -34.32
N GLY A 846 -25.55 3.48 -34.60
CA GLY A 846 -25.62 4.60 -33.68
C GLY A 846 -27.04 5.13 -33.49
N ARG A 847 -27.85 5.15 -34.55
CA ARG A 847 -29.26 5.61 -34.49
C ARG A 847 -30.17 4.60 -33.83
N ILE A 848 -29.95 3.30 -34.09
CA ILE A 848 -30.62 2.20 -33.41
C ILE A 848 -30.39 2.30 -31.91
N LEU A 849 -29.12 2.45 -31.51
CA LEU A 849 -28.74 2.60 -30.12
C LEU A 849 -29.40 3.83 -29.49
N TRP A 850 -29.43 4.96 -30.19
CA TRP A 850 -30.09 6.18 -29.72
C TRP A 850 -31.59 5.98 -29.43
N ILE A 851 -32.34 5.31 -30.32
CA ILE A 851 -33.76 4.99 -30.09
C ILE A 851 -33.92 4.13 -28.83
N ILE A 852 -33.12 3.06 -28.70
CA ILE A 852 -33.22 2.12 -27.58
C ILE A 852 -32.91 2.81 -26.25
N LEU A 853 -31.89 3.69 -26.22
CA LEU A 853 -31.53 4.44 -25.01
C LEU A 853 -32.68 5.30 -24.51
N ILE A 854 -33.37 6.01 -25.40
CA ILE A 854 -34.53 6.84 -25.04
C ILE A 854 -35.71 5.95 -24.63
N ALA A 855 -35.97 4.87 -25.38
CA ALA A 855 -37.05 3.93 -25.10
C ALA A 855 -36.97 3.30 -23.71
N ALA A 856 -35.75 3.04 -23.22
CA ALA A 856 -35.54 2.45 -21.90
C ALA A 856 -36.00 3.36 -20.75
N ILE A 857 -35.91 4.68 -20.89
CA ILE A 857 -36.07 5.65 -19.77
C ILE A 857 -37.24 6.63 -19.90
N SER A 858 -37.97 6.58 -21.02
CA SER A 858 -39.11 7.46 -21.26
C SER A 858 -40.42 6.89 -20.73
N ASN A 859 -41.35 7.78 -20.37
CA ASN A 859 -42.74 7.45 -20.03
C ASN A 859 -43.61 7.19 -21.28
N GLY A 860 -43.01 7.19 -22.48
CA GLY A 860 -43.63 6.89 -23.76
C GLY A 860 -43.84 8.09 -24.69
N ILE A 861 -43.77 9.34 -24.22
CA ILE A 861 -43.97 10.52 -25.08
C ILE A 861 -42.70 10.81 -25.87
N ALA A 862 -41.55 10.84 -25.19
CA ALA A 862 -40.26 11.11 -25.79
C ALA A 862 -39.87 10.01 -26.79
N THR A 863 -40.14 8.74 -26.49
CA THR A 863 -39.88 7.62 -27.41
C THR A 863 -40.71 7.71 -28.69
N LEU A 864 -41.99 8.04 -28.61
CA LEU A 864 -42.81 8.32 -29.80
C LEU A 864 -42.22 9.44 -30.64
N LEU A 865 -41.78 10.53 -30.01
CA LEU A 865 -41.16 11.66 -30.70
C LEU A 865 -39.87 11.26 -31.44
N VAL A 866 -38.96 10.51 -30.79
CA VAL A 866 -37.75 10.01 -31.48
C VAL A 866 -38.12 9.17 -32.68
N CYS A 867 -39.09 8.26 -32.52
CA CYS A 867 -39.48 7.35 -33.58
C CYS A 867 -40.04 8.11 -34.79
N LEU A 868 -40.92 9.08 -34.57
CA LEU A 868 -41.48 9.91 -35.65
C LEU A 868 -40.41 10.69 -36.41
N LEU A 869 -39.46 11.28 -35.69
CA LEU A 869 -38.34 12.00 -36.30
C LEU A 869 -37.41 11.04 -37.07
N MET A 870 -37.15 9.86 -36.51
CA MET A 870 -36.24 8.89 -37.12
C MET A 870 -36.81 8.29 -38.41
N ILE A 871 -38.13 8.05 -38.51
CA ILE A 871 -38.77 7.64 -39.79
C ILE A 871 -38.41 8.63 -40.90
N GLN A 872 -38.50 9.93 -40.63
CA GLN A 872 -38.15 10.95 -41.62
C GLN A 872 -36.66 10.90 -42.02
N LYS A 873 -35.76 10.59 -41.08
CA LYS A 873 -34.32 10.50 -41.36
C LYS A 873 -33.94 9.23 -42.10
N CYS A 874 -34.52 8.09 -41.72
CA CYS A 874 -34.24 6.82 -42.36
C CYS A 874 -34.61 6.83 -43.84
N LEU A 875 -35.71 7.50 -44.20
CA LEU A 875 -36.10 7.70 -45.59
C LEU A 875 -35.10 8.59 -46.36
N LYS A 876 -34.48 9.56 -45.69
CA LYS A 876 -33.48 10.46 -46.31
C LYS A 876 -32.11 9.81 -46.46
N TRP A 877 -31.71 8.99 -45.48
CA TRP A 877 -30.42 8.31 -45.45
C TRP A 877 -30.45 6.89 -46.04
N ASN A 878 -31.63 6.38 -46.41
CA ASN A 878 -31.88 5.02 -46.89
C ASN A 878 -31.35 3.92 -45.93
N LEU A 879 -31.79 3.94 -44.67
CA LEU A 879 -31.35 3.01 -43.62
C LEU A 879 -32.48 2.04 -43.20
N PRO A 880 -32.61 0.86 -43.83
CA PRO A 880 -33.73 -0.05 -43.58
C PRO A 880 -33.74 -0.65 -42.16
N ASN A 881 -32.57 -0.94 -41.58
CA ASN A 881 -32.47 -1.53 -40.24
C ASN A 881 -33.01 -0.61 -39.13
N VAL A 882 -32.83 0.71 -39.29
CA VAL A 882 -33.27 1.71 -38.31
C VAL A 882 -34.80 1.83 -38.31
N ILE A 883 -35.45 1.69 -39.48
CA ILE A 883 -36.92 1.72 -39.58
C ILE A 883 -37.56 0.56 -38.83
N SER A 884 -36.99 -0.65 -38.95
CA SER A 884 -37.51 -1.82 -38.24
C SER A 884 -37.57 -1.59 -36.74
N ILE A 885 -36.45 -1.18 -36.15
CA ILE A 885 -36.38 -0.93 -34.70
C ILE A 885 -37.28 0.23 -34.30
N THR A 886 -37.45 1.23 -35.17
CA THR A 886 -38.38 2.32 -34.95
C THR A 886 -39.84 1.82 -34.87
N ASN A 887 -40.26 0.92 -35.77
CA ASN A 887 -41.61 0.35 -35.75
C ASN A 887 -41.88 -0.45 -34.47
N VAL A 888 -40.92 -1.28 -34.05
CA VAL A 888 -41.01 -2.04 -32.80
C VAL A 888 -41.10 -1.10 -31.59
N MET A 889 -40.28 -0.05 -31.56
CA MET A 889 -40.23 0.90 -30.44
C MET A 889 -41.47 1.80 -30.39
N ILE A 890 -42.15 2.08 -31.50
CA ILE A 890 -43.46 2.75 -31.49
C ILE A 890 -44.48 1.92 -30.70
N LEU A 891 -44.53 0.59 -30.93
CA LEU A 891 -45.47 -0.28 -30.22
C LEU A 891 -45.16 -0.35 -28.73
N VAL A 892 -43.87 -0.51 -28.37
CA VAL A 892 -43.41 -0.46 -26.97
C VAL A 892 -43.79 0.87 -26.33
N SER A 893 -43.56 1.98 -27.02
CA SER A 893 -43.87 3.33 -26.54
C SER A 893 -45.36 3.55 -26.30
N LEU A 894 -46.21 3.04 -27.19
CA LEU A 894 -47.66 3.08 -27.03
C LEU A 894 -48.11 2.25 -25.82
N TYR A 895 -47.52 1.07 -25.63
CA TYR A 895 -47.79 0.24 -24.46
C TYR A 895 -47.45 0.97 -23.15
N VAL A 896 -46.26 1.57 -23.05
CA VAL A 896 -45.85 2.34 -21.86
C VAL A 896 -46.80 3.52 -21.64
N LEU A 897 -47.02 4.33 -22.66
CA LEU A 897 -47.86 5.53 -22.57
C LEU A 897 -49.29 5.19 -22.11
N ILE A 898 -49.89 4.16 -22.70
CA ILE A 898 -51.29 3.80 -22.41
C ILE A 898 -51.41 3.13 -21.05
N SER A 899 -50.39 2.40 -20.59
CA SER A 899 -50.40 1.72 -19.28
C SER A 899 -50.62 2.63 -18.08
N TRP A 900 -50.15 3.88 -18.13
CA TRP A 900 -50.39 4.83 -17.04
C TRP A 900 -51.52 5.81 -17.33
N ILE A 901 -51.95 5.98 -18.59
CA ILE A 901 -53.12 6.81 -18.94
C ILE A 901 -54.42 6.07 -18.63
N ASN A 902 -54.60 4.88 -19.21
CA ASN A 902 -55.77 4.03 -19.00
C ASN A 902 -55.46 2.59 -19.43
N ASN A 903 -55.42 1.68 -18.46
CA ASN A 903 -55.12 0.27 -18.70
C ASN A 903 -56.15 -0.44 -19.61
N GLU A 904 -57.42 -0.01 -19.61
CA GLU A 904 -58.46 -0.62 -20.45
C GLU A 904 -58.19 -0.45 -21.96
N LEU A 905 -57.35 0.52 -22.33
CA LEU A 905 -56.99 0.79 -23.71
C LEU A 905 -55.82 -0.08 -24.23
N LEU A 906 -55.18 -0.92 -23.39
CA LEU A 906 -54.07 -1.77 -23.83
C LEU A 906 -54.46 -2.77 -24.92
N LEU A 907 -55.72 -3.21 -24.94
CA LEU A 907 -56.22 -4.09 -26.00
C LEU A 907 -56.05 -3.46 -27.40
N TYR A 908 -56.28 -2.15 -27.52
CA TYR A 908 -56.10 -1.44 -28.79
C TYR A 908 -54.63 -1.38 -29.22
N VAL A 909 -53.69 -1.28 -28.27
CA VAL A 909 -52.25 -1.34 -28.56
C VAL A 909 -51.88 -2.69 -29.15
N SER A 910 -52.38 -3.77 -28.56
CA SER A 910 -52.17 -5.11 -29.10
C SER A 910 -52.74 -5.25 -30.51
N ILE A 911 -53.94 -4.73 -30.78
CA ILE A 911 -54.55 -4.73 -32.12
C ILE A 911 -53.69 -3.95 -33.13
N ILE A 912 -53.19 -2.77 -32.76
CA ILE A 912 -52.27 -1.97 -33.61
C ILE A 912 -51.01 -2.78 -33.94
N GLY A 913 -50.43 -3.47 -32.94
CA GLY A 913 -49.29 -4.35 -33.15
C GLY A 913 -49.59 -5.53 -34.07
N ALA A 914 -50.76 -6.16 -33.93
CA ALA A 914 -51.20 -7.26 -34.79
C ALA A 914 -51.41 -6.81 -36.24
N ILE A 915 -52.02 -5.64 -36.45
CA ILE A 915 -52.16 -5.04 -37.78
C ILE A 915 -50.78 -4.75 -38.40
N GLY A 916 -49.84 -4.21 -37.61
CA GLY A 916 -48.45 -3.99 -38.03
C GLY A 916 -47.70 -5.28 -38.38
N ALA A 917 -47.94 -6.37 -37.65
CA ALA A 917 -47.38 -7.67 -37.96
C ALA A 917 -47.94 -8.27 -39.26
N ILE A 918 -49.26 -8.16 -39.47
CA ILE A 918 -49.94 -8.61 -40.68
C ILE A 918 -49.46 -7.81 -41.89
N SER A 919 -49.36 -6.48 -41.76
CA SER A 919 -48.85 -5.63 -42.84
C SER A 919 -47.39 -5.99 -43.15
N SER A 920 -46.57 -6.28 -42.13
CA SER A 920 -45.18 -6.71 -42.32
C SER A 920 -45.07 -8.05 -43.07
N CYS A 921 -45.91 -9.03 -42.72
CA CYS A 921 -46.01 -10.29 -43.47
C CYS A 921 -46.48 -10.06 -44.92
N GLY A 922 -47.45 -9.17 -45.12
CA GLY A 922 -47.94 -8.80 -46.44
C GLY A 922 -46.87 -8.12 -47.30
N GLY A 923 -46.02 -7.28 -46.71
CA GLY A 923 -44.92 -6.63 -47.43
C GLY A 923 -43.78 -7.58 -47.79
N LEU A 924 -43.48 -8.58 -46.96
CA LEU A 924 -42.57 -9.67 -47.34
C LEU A 924 -43.05 -10.39 -48.61
N ILE A 925 -44.34 -10.73 -48.65
CA ILE A 925 -44.97 -11.35 -49.82
C ILE A 925 -44.90 -10.40 -51.02
N LEU A 926 -45.15 -9.10 -50.84
CA LEU A 926 -45.10 -8.09 -51.91
C LEU A 926 -43.68 -7.89 -52.49
N ILE A 927 -42.64 -7.85 -51.65
CA ILE A 927 -41.25 -7.78 -52.11
C ILE A 927 -40.87 -9.04 -52.89
N SER A 928 -41.30 -10.21 -52.40
CA SER A 928 -41.01 -11.50 -53.02
C SER A 928 -41.68 -11.72 -54.39
N THR A 929 -42.81 -11.04 -54.64
CA THR A 929 -43.65 -11.24 -55.85
C THR A 929 -43.57 -10.08 -56.85
N ILE A 930 -43.56 -8.82 -56.41
CA ILE A 930 -43.75 -7.64 -57.27
C ILE A 930 -42.47 -6.78 -57.34
N LYS A 931 -41.82 -6.49 -56.20
CA LYS A 931 -40.68 -5.54 -56.13
C LYS A 931 -39.39 -6.21 -55.64
N LYS A 932 -38.82 -7.10 -56.47
CA LYS A 932 -37.56 -7.81 -56.14
C LYS A 932 -36.36 -6.86 -55.94
N GLU A 933 -36.40 -5.67 -56.54
CA GLU A 933 -35.37 -4.62 -56.39
C GLU A 933 -35.25 -4.07 -54.95
N TRP A 934 -36.24 -4.32 -54.08
CA TRP A 934 -36.25 -3.86 -52.69
C TRP A 934 -35.75 -4.95 -51.72
N GLY A 935 -34.90 -5.87 -52.20
CA GLY A 935 -34.36 -6.97 -51.41
C GLY A 935 -33.64 -6.54 -50.12
N GLU A 936 -33.06 -5.33 -50.09
CA GLU A 936 -32.42 -4.75 -48.90
C GLU A 936 -33.39 -4.55 -47.72
N TRP A 937 -34.71 -4.53 -47.97
CA TRP A 937 -35.74 -4.34 -46.96
C TRP A 937 -36.28 -5.65 -46.37
N VAL A 938 -35.92 -6.81 -46.92
CA VAL A 938 -36.42 -8.11 -46.45
C VAL A 938 -36.08 -8.35 -44.97
N SER A 939 -34.89 -7.93 -44.54
CA SER A 939 -34.47 -8.01 -43.13
C SER A 939 -35.36 -7.19 -42.20
N CYS A 940 -35.67 -5.95 -42.59
CA CYS A 940 -36.51 -5.03 -41.84
C CYS A 940 -37.91 -5.58 -41.64
N TRP A 941 -38.57 -6.01 -42.72
CA TRP A 941 -39.95 -6.50 -42.68
C TRP A 941 -40.05 -7.86 -41.99
N ALA A 942 -39.01 -8.71 -42.10
CA ALA A 942 -38.94 -9.96 -41.35
C ALA A 942 -38.79 -9.68 -39.85
N LEU A 943 -37.90 -8.80 -39.43
CA LEU A 943 -37.74 -8.43 -38.02
C LEU A 943 -39.02 -7.83 -37.43
N ASP A 944 -39.66 -6.91 -38.16
CA ASP A 944 -40.92 -6.28 -37.73
C ASP A 944 -42.05 -7.30 -37.58
N ALA A 945 -42.19 -8.21 -38.54
CA ALA A 945 -43.19 -9.27 -38.48
C ALA A 945 -43.03 -10.11 -37.21
N HIS A 946 -41.82 -10.52 -36.84
CA HIS A 946 -41.60 -11.33 -35.63
C HIS A 946 -41.80 -10.51 -34.35
N ALA A 947 -41.16 -9.34 -34.25
CA ALA A 947 -41.15 -8.55 -33.03
C ALA A 947 -42.55 -8.02 -32.69
N LEU A 948 -43.27 -7.48 -33.69
CA LEU A 948 -44.63 -6.97 -33.49
C LEU A 948 -45.61 -8.10 -33.15
N THR A 949 -45.49 -9.27 -33.78
CA THR A 949 -46.32 -10.45 -33.43
C THR A 949 -46.07 -10.87 -32.00
N PHE A 950 -44.81 -10.97 -31.60
CA PHE A 950 -44.44 -11.40 -30.24
C PHE A 950 -44.94 -10.43 -29.17
N ILE A 951 -44.68 -9.12 -29.33
CA ILE A 951 -45.10 -8.10 -28.37
C ILE A 951 -46.63 -8.00 -28.31
N SER A 952 -47.30 -7.97 -29.47
CA SER A 952 -48.76 -7.92 -29.55
C SER A 952 -49.41 -9.11 -28.84
N MET A 953 -48.93 -10.33 -29.08
CA MET A 953 -49.46 -11.54 -28.44
C MET A 953 -49.18 -11.60 -26.94
N MET A 954 -48.04 -11.08 -26.47
CA MET A 954 -47.76 -10.99 -25.03
C MET A 954 -48.69 -10.03 -24.30
N ILE A 955 -49.00 -8.87 -24.91
CA ILE A 955 -50.00 -7.95 -24.36
C ILE A 955 -51.38 -8.62 -24.35
N LEU A 956 -51.74 -9.30 -25.43
CA LEU A 956 -53.06 -9.92 -25.59
C LEU A 956 -53.28 -11.09 -24.62
N LEU A 957 -52.23 -11.88 -24.35
CA LEU A 957 -52.24 -12.96 -23.36
C LEU A 957 -52.46 -12.44 -21.92
N ARG A 958 -51.95 -11.24 -21.62
CA ARG A 958 -52.10 -10.61 -20.30
C ARG A 958 -53.52 -10.08 -20.08
N GLU A 959 -54.11 -9.44 -21.08
CA GLU A 959 -55.39 -8.73 -20.92
C GLU A 959 -56.62 -9.64 -21.08
N LEU A 960 -56.50 -10.77 -21.80
CA LEU A 960 -57.60 -11.70 -22.01
C LEU A 960 -57.43 -12.95 -21.15
N GLU A 961 -58.19 -13.04 -20.05
CA GLU A 961 -58.19 -14.18 -19.11
C GLU A 961 -58.49 -15.53 -19.80
N ASN A 962 -59.19 -15.52 -20.94
CA ASN A 962 -59.55 -16.72 -21.74
C ASN A 962 -58.84 -16.79 -23.09
N PHE A 963 -57.63 -16.22 -23.23
CA PHE A 963 -56.92 -16.31 -24.50
C PHE A 963 -56.41 -17.73 -24.79
N ASN A 964 -56.89 -18.31 -25.90
CA ASN A 964 -56.50 -19.66 -26.28
C ASN A 964 -55.09 -19.66 -26.91
N LEU A 965 -54.15 -20.38 -26.28
CA LEU A 965 -52.73 -20.41 -26.67
C LEU A 965 -52.50 -20.88 -28.13
N ILE A 966 -53.49 -21.55 -28.73
CA ILE A 966 -53.46 -21.97 -30.14
C ILE A 966 -53.26 -20.80 -31.10
N PHE A 967 -53.80 -19.62 -30.81
CA PHE A 967 -53.66 -18.44 -31.68
C PHE A 967 -52.22 -17.93 -31.77
N LEU A 968 -51.44 -18.07 -30.68
CA LEU A 968 -50.01 -17.78 -30.69
C LEU A 968 -49.26 -18.72 -31.65
N ILE A 969 -49.58 -20.03 -31.58
CA ILE A 969 -48.93 -21.04 -32.42
C ILE A 969 -49.29 -20.84 -33.90
N LEU A 970 -50.55 -20.53 -34.19
CA LEU A 970 -51.00 -20.19 -35.55
C LEU A 970 -50.30 -18.95 -36.10
N ALA A 971 -50.07 -17.93 -35.27
CA ALA A 971 -49.31 -16.75 -35.68
C ALA A 971 -47.85 -17.07 -35.99
N ILE A 972 -47.19 -17.95 -35.22
CA ILE A 972 -45.82 -18.41 -35.51
C ILE A 972 -45.77 -19.22 -36.82
N ILE A 973 -46.79 -20.05 -37.09
CA ILE A 973 -46.91 -20.80 -38.36
C ILE A 973 -47.11 -19.83 -39.54
N ALA A 974 -47.91 -18.78 -39.36
CA ALA A 974 -48.09 -17.74 -40.38
C ALA A 974 -46.78 -16.96 -40.65
N LEU A 975 -46.00 -16.65 -39.61
CA LEU A 975 -44.66 -16.06 -39.73
C LEU A 975 -43.69 -17.01 -40.45
N SER A 976 -43.74 -18.31 -40.13
CA SER A 976 -42.96 -19.33 -40.84
C SER A 976 -43.28 -19.32 -42.33
N LEU A 977 -44.57 -19.27 -42.70
CA LEU A 977 -45.00 -19.24 -44.10
C LEU A 977 -44.49 -18.00 -44.83
N SER A 978 -44.63 -16.81 -44.24
CA SER A 978 -44.25 -15.55 -44.89
C SER A 978 -42.74 -15.44 -45.11
N VAL A 979 -41.93 -15.81 -44.10
CA VAL A 979 -40.46 -15.74 -44.16
C VAL A 979 -39.90 -16.84 -45.07
N TRP A 980 -40.41 -18.06 -44.97
CA TRP A 980 -39.92 -19.19 -45.75
C TRP A 980 -40.25 -19.03 -47.24
N SER A 981 -41.48 -18.62 -47.57
CA SER A 981 -41.86 -18.34 -48.96
C SER A 981 -40.99 -17.23 -49.57
N THR A 982 -40.76 -16.15 -48.83
CA THR A 982 -39.88 -15.04 -49.25
C THR A 982 -38.43 -15.52 -49.50
N GLY A 983 -37.88 -16.35 -48.62
CA GLY A 983 -36.54 -16.93 -48.79
C GLY A 983 -36.40 -17.84 -50.02
N ILE A 984 -37.46 -18.53 -50.44
CA ILE A 984 -37.47 -19.35 -51.67
C ILE A 984 -37.61 -18.48 -52.94
N MET A 985 -38.40 -17.41 -52.89
CA MET A 985 -38.67 -16.55 -54.05
C MET A 985 -37.54 -15.56 -54.38
N LEU A 986 -36.76 -15.16 -53.37
CA LEU A 986 -35.61 -14.26 -53.48
C LEU A 986 -34.25 -14.97 -53.37
N ASP A 987 -34.27 -16.31 -53.27
CA ASP A 987 -33.10 -17.18 -53.09
C ASP A 987 -32.16 -16.81 -51.91
N LEU A 988 -32.75 -16.42 -50.79
CA LEU A 988 -32.00 -16.09 -49.59
C LEU A 988 -31.91 -17.30 -48.66
N ARG A 989 -30.77 -18.00 -48.67
CA ARG A 989 -30.51 -19.19 -47.83
C ARG A 989 -30.84 -18.97 -46.35
N THR A 990 -30.46 -17.82 -45.79
CA THR A 990 -30.66 -17.49 -44.37
C THR A 990 -32.14 -17.46 -43.99
N TYR A 991 -33.02 -16.94 -44.84
CA TYR A 991 -34.45 -16.82 -44.55
C TYR A 991 -35.20 -18.14 -44.78
N ARG A 992 -34.72 -19.01 -45.68
CA ARG A 992 -35.21 -20.40 -45.79
C ARG A 992 -34.99 -21.16 -44.49
N VAL A 993 -33.81 -21.02 -43.90
CA VAL A 993 -33.50 -21.62 -42.59
C VAL A 993 -34.33 -20.98 -41.48
N TRP A 994 -34.45 -19.65 -41.44
CA TRP A 994 -35.23 -18.94 -40.42
C TRP A 994 -36.71 -19.36 -40.43
N GLY A 995 -37.31 -19.45 -41.62
CA GLY A 995 -38.68 -19.94 -41.78
C GLY A 995 -38.89 -21.37 -41.29
N ALA A 996 -37.95 -22.28 -41.58
CA ALA A 996 -37.99 -23.66 -41.05
C ALA A 996 -37.83 -23.71 -39.53
N VAL A 997 -36.94 -22.88 -38.97
CA VAL A 997 -36.75 -22.75 -37.51
C VAL A 997 -38.04 -22.27 -36.84
N ASN A 998 -38.77 -21.31 -37.42
CA ASN A 998 -40.05 -20.87 -36.88
C ASN A 998 -41.08 -22.00 -36.79
N LEU A 999 -41.13 -22.89 -37.78
CA LEU A 999 -42.00 -24.07 -37.73
C LEU A 999 -41.62 -25.01 -36.58
N PHE A 1000 -40.32 -25.24 -36.37
CA PHE A 1000 -39.85 -26.01 -35.22
C PHE A 1000 -40.21 -25.35 -33.88
N ILE A 1001 -40.07 -24.02 -33.78
CA ILE A 1001 -40.47 -23.26 -32.59
C ILE A 1001 -41.99 -23.38 -32.34
N ALA A 1002 -42.82 -23.28 -33.38
CA ALA A 1002 -44.26 -23.45 -33.28
C ALA A 1002 -44.65 -24.83 -32.73
N TRP A 1003 -44.04 -25.90 -33.25
CA TRP A 1003 -44.25 -27.26 -32.75
C TRP A 1003 -43.67 -27.47 -31.35
N GLY A 1004 -42.51 -26.89 -31.05
CA GLY A 1004 -41.92 -26.91 -29.70
C GLY A 1004 -42.85 -26.26 -28.68
N ALA A 1005 -43.39 -25.08 -28.99
CA ALA A 1005 -44.39 -24.41 -28.17
C ALA A 1005 -45.67 -25.24 -28.02
N ALA A 1006 -46.17 -25.85 -29.10
CA ALA A 1006 -47.34 -26.73 -29.08
C ALA A 1006 -47.13 -27.96 -28.16
N ILE A 1007 -45.96 -28.59 -28.22
CA ILE A 1007 -45.61 -29.75 -27.37
C ILE A 1007 -45.53 -29.34 -25.89
N LEU A 1008 -44.90 -28.20 -25.59
CA LEU A 1008 -44.78 -27.69 -24.22
C LEU A 1008 -46.14 -27.30 -23.61
N SER A 1009 -47.13 -27.00 -24.45
CA SER A 1009 -48.48 -26.60 -24.05
C SER A 1009 -49.56 -27.67 -24.31
N VAL A 1010 -49.15 -28.94 -24.51
CA VAL A 1010 -50.04 -30.09 -24.79
C VAL A 1010 -51.19 -30.19 -23.79
N ARG A 1011 -50.97 -29.89 -22.51
CA ARG A 1011 -52.02 -29.98 -21.47
C ARG A 1011 -53.17 -28.99 -21.66
N ILE A 1012 -52.93 -27.89 -22.37
CA ILE A 1012 -53.88 -26.80 -22.63
C ILE A 1012 -54.50 -26.94 -24.04
N ILE A 1013 -53.82 -27.61 -24.99
CA ILE A 1013 -54.21 -27.73 -26.42
C ILE A 1013 -55.09 -28.96 -26.73
N LEU A 1014 -55.46 -29.78 -25.74
CA LEU A 1014 -56.18 -31.05 -25.92
C LEU A 1014 -57.61 -30.94 -26.53
N ASP A 1015 -58.10 -29.74 -26.84
CA ASP A 1015 -59.36 -29.60 -27.56
C ASP A 1015 -59.21 -30.06 -29.03
N SER A 1016 -60.16 -30.88 -29.49
CA SER A 1016 -60.25 -31.41 -30.85
C SER A 1016 -60.16 -30.33 -31.93
N THR A 1017 -60.74 -29.15 -31.66
CA THR A 1017 -60.70 -28.00 -32.58
C THR A 1017 -59.28 -27.42 -32.71
N SER A 1018 -58.53 -27.38 -31.62
CA SER A 1018 -57.18 -26.80 -31.55
C SER A 1018 -56.16 -27.70 -32.24
N LEU A 1019 -56.27 -29.02 -32.05
CA LEU A 1019 -55.47 -30.02 -32.77
C LEU A 1019 -55.72 -29.99 -34.28
N LEU A 1020 -56.99 -29.85 -34.70
CA LEU A 1020 -57.34 -29.74 -36.12
C LEU A 1020 -56.73 -28.47 -36.75
N LEU A 1021 -56.81 -27.32 -36.06
CA LEU A 1021 -56.23 -26.06 -36.53
C LEU A 1021 -54.70 -26.15 -36.66
N LEU A 1022 -54.03 -26.78 -35.70
CA LEU A 1022 -52.57 -26.98 -35.73
C LEU A 1022 -52.14 -27.88 -36.90
N LEU A 1023 -52.74 -29.07 -37.03
CA LEU A 1023 -52.39 -30.01 -38.10
C LEU A 1023 -52.79 -29.48 -39.49
N GLY A 1024 -53.94 -28.81 -39.60
CA GLY A 1024 -54.39 -28.21 -40.85
C GLY A 1024 -53.48 -27.07 -41.31
N SER A 1025 -53.12 -26.15 -40.42
CA SER A 1025 -52.23 -25.02 -40.77
C SER A 1025 -50.81 -25.47 -41.13
N THR A 1026 -50.28 -26.49 -40.46
CA THR A 1026 -48.95 -27.06 -40.76
C THR A 1026 -48.94 -27.80 -42.11
N ALA A 1027 -50.00 -28.53 -42.45
CA ALA A 1027 -50.15 -29.15 -43.77
C ALA A 1027 -50.22 -28.10 -44.90
N ILE A 1028 -50.96 -27.00 -44.69
CA ILE A 1028 -51.02 -25.89 -45.65
C ILE A 1028 -49.64 -25.25 -45.84
N LEU A 1029 -48.94 -24.95 -44.75
CA LEU A 1029 -47.58 -24.39 -44.78
C LEU A 1029 -46.64 -25.27 -45.61
N LEU A 1030 -46.52 -26.56 -45.26
CA LEU A 1030 -45.61 -27.49 -45.95
C LEU A 1030 -46.02 -27.69 -47.41
N GLY A 1031 -47.32 -27.73 -47.71
CA GLY A 1031 -47.83 -27.79 -49.09
C GLY A 1031 -47.40 -26.59 -49.93
N ILE A 1032 -47.52 -25.37 -49.42
CA ILE A 1032 -47.11 -24.15 -50.14
C ILE A 1032 -45.59 -24.12 -50.35
N ILE A 1033 -44.82 -24.46 -49.32
CA ILE A 1033 -43.35 -24.44 -49.37
C ILE A 1033 -42.80 -25.50 -50.31
N THR A 1034 -43.35 -26.72 -50.29
CA THR A 1034 -42.95 -27.79 -51.21
C THR A 1034 -43.29 -27.44 -52.65
N TRP A 1035 -44.46 -26.83 -52.90
CA TRP A 1035 -44.83 -26.33 -54.21
C TRP A 1035 -43.86 -25.25 -54.70
N LEU A 1036 -43.61 -24.20 -53.92
CA LEU A 1036 -42.67 -23.11 -54.26
C LEU A 1036 -41.23 -23.62 -54.51
N ALA A 1037 -40.76 -24.59 -53.72
CA ALA A 1037 -39.45 -25.18 -53.90
C ALA A 1037 -39.34 -26.01 -55.21
N GLN A 1038 -40.43 -26.66 -55.63
CA GLN A 1038 -40.48 -27.40 -56.88
C GLN A 1038 -40.55 -26.48 -58.10
N THR A 1039 -41.31 -25.38 -58.05
CA THR A 1039 -41.38 -24.40 -59.13
C THR A 1039 -40.08 -23.62 -59.31
N ASN A 1040 -39.34 -23.34 -58.24
CA ASN A 1040 -38.06 -22.62 -58.29
C ASN A 1040 -36.81 -23.54 -58.37
N LYS A 1041 -37.00 -24.83 -58.70
CA LYS A 1041 -35.96 -25.86 -58.65
C LYS A 1041 -34.73 -25.58 -59.54
N HIS A 1042 -34.90 -24.88 -60.66
CA HIS A 1042 -33.81 -24.49 -61.57
C HIS A 1042 -32.87 -23.43 -60.99
N VAL A 1043 -33.33 -22.59 -60.07
CA VAL A 1043 -32.52 -21.55 -59.42
C VAL A 1043 -31.77 -22.14 -58.21
N LEU A 1044 -32.44 -23.05 -57.48
CA LEU A 1044 -31.91 -23.68 -56.27
C LEU A 1044 -30.76 -24.69 -56.51
N SER A 1045 -30.56 -25.16 -57.74
CA SER A 1045 -29.51 -26.13 -58.10
C SER A 1045 -28.18 -25.51 -58.53
N ASP A 1046 -28.16 -24.23 -58.95
CA ASP A 1046 -26.99 -23.61 -59.59
C ASP A 1046 -26.01 -22.96 -58.60
N ASP A 1047 -26.40 -22.73 -57.34
CA ASP A 1047 -25.61 -21.96 -56.36
C ASP A 1047 -24.72 -22.81 -55.42
N SER A 1048 -24.39 -24.04 -55.81
CA SER A 1048 -23.47 -24.88 -55.02
C SER A 1048 -21.98 -24.50 -55.16
N SER A 1049 -21.61 -23.46 -55.91
CA SER A 1049 -20.20 -23.17 -56.21
C SER A 1049 -19.64 -21.76 -55.91
N LEU A 1050 -20.40 -20.72 -55.57
CA LEU A 1050 -19.79 -19.39 -55.38
C LEU A 1050 -20.42 -18.59 -54.22
N HIS A 1051 -19.53 -17.97 -53.42
CA HIS A 1051 -19.77 -17.01 -52.33
C HIS A 1051 -19.98 -17.55 -50.90
N VAL A 1052 -18.85 -17.80 -50.23
CA VAL A 1052 -18.68 -17.57 -48.80
C VAL A 1052 -17.77 -16.34 -48.64
N SER A 1053 -18.35 -15.20 -48.26
CA SER A 1053 -17.66 -14.07 -47.61
C SER A 1053 -18.65 -13.28 -46.78
#